data_AF-A0AAP2BNL6-F1
#
_entry.id   AF-A0AAP2BNL6-F1
#
_cell.length_a   1.000
_cell.length_b   1.000
_cell.length_c   1.000
_cell.angle_alpha   90.00
_cell.angle_beta   90.00
_cell.angle_gamma   90.00
#
_symmetry.space_group_name_H-M   'P 1'
#
loop_
_entity.id
_entity.type
_entity.pdbx_description
1 polymer ?
#
loop_
_entity_poly.entity_id
_entity_poly.type
_entity_poly.pdbx_seq_one_letter_code
_entity_poly.pdbx_strand_id
1 'polypeptide(L)'
;MAFNPPLGSTSPEVLVGNAKRLDELVNGPAADVPDRGGDPLDSWRLIMEQNQTRVEQLDDIITSLDTASFTFPDEPAGIAGTTDGQYFRVPQGEGNVVGFNYYKNSAGMAVIVASVASAEITKLLGMTDDSGLVRTVSSDGKVTEVKTETGDNYLAGMDESIQEMASRSGKDTTGNLHSATDKDGLQLIITDAEGKIRIPLSDFTLQDLLAQVQPVPGPFLNTLSAADKAAYGYIDELGGLNLPGIPTSVNNMLNSLSRRVQQQADSRFLTSIKDYGWDPNSQEDARQVIQRAIRDMARNPYGGVIYLPPGVYRLSSFLTPAPNVSIIGAGTGKTILMPYGSYSALQFTTSPTNPIPELTDFVYSDFEVDCQDQVLPDEGYLPRTKGLYFNFYRRGHLHRLRVRNSGATGIGIDFARDSAITECVVENFGRLAPSGNDNPAGASGLGLGAGGTQSEPLYVAGNFCRNGKNFGIFLEKQHGTNAPYSSEHTIVTGNTCTGNNAGLGDCGVDGMIATNNNFSENNYGVIISPGTVLAYPGSRGRLQCNIIAKNAKHGVYYNSTTEQRDGEYQIDSNTIRDNGEDGINLKAPGQEVRSMFIQGNDVYRNGRHGLNLEDGTAINMDVVNNRFWNNGLTAAGNGVNLASDVILSSFSANKIRDIQSTPTQQYPVYASGTLTDVDISFNHCVGNAQNTLNLTGTQTRVTTLNNPGI
;
A
#
# COMPACT_ATOMS: atom_id res chain seq x y z
N MET A 1 37.65 -26.92 -11.72
CA MET A 1 37.55 -27.35 -13.14
C MET A 1 37.34 -26.12 -14.02
N ALA A 2 37.78 -26.10 -15.28
CA ALA A 2 37.47 -24.99 -16.19
C ALA A 2 36.01 -25.09 -16.66
N PHE A 3 35.24 -24.01 -16.58
CA PHE A 3 33.87 -24.00 -17.11
C PHE A 3 33.87 -24.29 -18.61
N ASN A 4 33.17 -25.33 -19.04
CA ASN A 4 33.05 -25.70 -20.44
C ASN A 4 31.56 -25.87 -20.81
N PRO A 5 30.96 -24.95 -21.60
CA PRO A 5 31.55 -23.73 -22.17
C PRO A 5 31.92 -22.67 -21.12
N PRO A 6 32.86 -21.74 -21.42
CA PRO A 6 33.30 -20.70 -20.48
C PRO A 6 32.15 -19.77 -20.03
N LEU A 7 32.36 -19.06 -18.92
CA LEU A 7 31.46 -17.98 -18.49
C LEU A 7 31.32 -16.95 -19.62
N GLY A 8 30.11 -16.47 -19.88
CA GLY A 8 29.82 -15.54 -20.99
C GLY A 8 29.63 -16.20 -22.37
N SER A 9 29.64 -17.54 -22.46
CA SER A 9 29.33 -18.25 -23.70
C SER A 9 27.86 -18.07 -24.13
N THR A 10 27.62 -17.80 -25.42
CA THR A 10 26.28 -17.72 -26.03
C THR A 10 25.77 -19.07 -26.56
N SER A 11 26.40 -20.17 -26.14
CA SER A 11 26.02 -21.53 -26.56
C SER A 11 24.62 -21.90 -26.03
N PRO A 12 23.71 -22.38 -26.89
CA PRO A 12 22.36 -22.81 -26.47
C PRO A 12 22.37 -23.88 -25.38
N GLU A 13 23.40 -24.72 -25.34
CA GLU A 13 23.59 -25.77 -24.34
C GLU A 13 23.75 -25.21 -22.93
N VAL A 14 24.34 -24.01 -22.79
CA VAL A 14 24.46 -23.30 -21.50
C VAL A 14 23.09 -22.85 -21.00
N LEU A 15 22.24 -22.32 -21.90
CA LEU A 15 20.89 -21.88 -21.54
C LEU A 15 20.04 -23.06 -21.08
N VAL A 16 20.05 -24.17 -21.83
CA VAL A 16 19.30 -25.39 -21.47
C VAL A 16 19.82 -26.01 -20.18
N GLY A 17 21.15 -26.08 -20.01
CA GLY A 17 21.75 -26.61 -18.79
C GLY A 17 21.41 -25.79 -17.54
N ASN A 18 21.44 -24.46 -17.65
CA ASN A 18 21.04 -23.58 -16.56
C ASN A 18 19.54 -23.68 -16.25
N ALA A 19 18.69 -23.79 -17.26
CA ALA A 19 17.24 -23.93 -17.06
C ALA A 19 16.88 -25.25 -16.34
N LYS A 20 17.50 -26.37 -16.73
CA LYS A 20 17.32 -27.66 -16.04
C LYS A 20 17.80 -27.61 -14.59
N ARG A 21 18.99 -27.06 -14.36
CA ARG A 21 19.55 -26.93 -13.00
C ARG A 21 18.71 -26.01 -12.11
N LEU A 22 18.15 -24.94 -12.68
CA LEU A 22 17.23 -24.06 -11.96
C LEU A 22 15.94 -24.80 -11.56
N ASP A 23 15.39 -25.62 -12.45
CA ASP A 23 14.22 -26.45 -12.13
C ASP A 23 14.53 -27.48 -11.04
N GLU A 24 15.69 -28.13 -11.09
CA GLU A 24 16.16 -29.05 -10.05
C GLU A 24 16.37 -28.36 -8.69
N LEU A 25 16.94 -27.15 -8.69
CA LEU A 25 17.15 -26.37 -7.47
C LEU A 25 15.85 -25.85 -6.85
N VAL A 26 14.89 -25.41 -7.66
CA VAL A 26 13.67 -24.75 -7.18
C VAL A 26 12.52 -25.74 -6.95
N ASN A 27 12.33 -26.67 -7.89
CA ASN A 27 11.18 -27.60 -7.91
C ASN A 27 11.57 -29.06 -7.62
N GLY A 28 12.86 -29.38 -7.62
CA GLY A 28 13.38 -30.73 -7.39
C GLY A 28 13.27 -31.22 -5.94
N PRO A 29 13.54 -32.52 -5.69
CA PRO A 29 13.55 -33.09 -4.35
C PRO A 29 14.69 -32.51 -3.48
N ALA A 30 14.69 -32.80 -2.18
CA ALA A 30 15.81 -32.45 -1.30
C ALA A 30 17.08 -33.21 -1.75
N ALA A 31 18.03 -32.49 -2.34
CA ALA A 31 19.24 -33.06 -2.92
C ALA A 31 20.29 -31.97 -3.16
N ASP A 32 21.54 -32.42 -3.29
CA ASP A 32 22.63 -31.60 -3.80
C ASP A 32 22.58 -31.61 -5.34
N VAL A 33 22.53 -30.42 -5.94
CA VAL A 33 22.52 -30.21 -7.38
C VAL A 33 23.86 -29.57 -7.78
N PRO A 34 24.73 -30.25 -8.53
CA PRO A 34 26.03 -29.70 -8.91
C PRO A 34 25.87 -28.46 -9.79
N ASP A 35 26.59 -27.41 -9.46
CA ASP A 35 26.70 -26.20 -10.27
C ASP A 35 27.46 -26.47 -11.59
N ARG A 36 27.78 -25.42 -12.34
CA ARG A 36 28.49 -25.58 -13.62
C ARG A 36 29.98 -25.91 -13.44
N GLY A 37 30.55 -25.66 -12.27
CA GLY A 37 31.90 -26.03 -11.86
C GLY A 37 32.00 -27.43 -11.26
N GLY A 38 30.86 -28.03 -10.92
CA GLY A 38 30.74 -29.33 -10.24
C GLY A 38 30.61 -29.21 -8.72
N ASP A 39 30.49 -27.99 -8.18
CA ASP A 39 30.34 -27.75 -6.75
C ASP A 39 28.86 -27.97 -6.34
N PRO A 40 28.58 -28.65 -5.23
CA PRO A 40 27.21 -28.94 -4.81
C PRO A 40 26.46 -27.66 -4.41
N LEU A 41 25.19 -27.56 -4.84
CA LEU A 41 24.24 -26.55 -4.39
C LEU A 41 23.02 -27.24 -3.79
N ASP A 42 22.61 -26.81 -2.60
CA ASP A 42 21.44 -27.37 -1.95
C ASP A 42 20.17 -26.94 -2.68
N SER A 43 19.27 -27.88 -2.98
CA SER A 43 17.95 -27.55 -3.49
C SER A 43 17.11 -26.81 -2.43
N TRP A 44 16.09 -26.08 -2.86
CA TRP A 44 15.18 -25.37 -1.96
C TRP A 44 14.60 -26.30 -0.89
N ARG A 45 14.20 -27.52 -1.26
CA ARG A 45 13.66 -28.49 -0.29
C ARG A 45 14.70 -28.95 0.73
N LEU A 46 15.97 -29.12 0.32
CA LEU A 46 17.06 -29.48 1.24
C LEU A 46 17.38 -28.33 2.21
N ILE A 47 17.39 -27.09 1.73
CA ILE A 47 17.57 -25.89 2.57
C ILE A 47 16.45 -25.80 3.61
N MET A 48 15.20 -26.06 3.21
CA MET A 48 14.06 -26.05 4.14
C MET A 48 14.18 -27.13 5.22
N GLU A 49 14.63 -28.33 4.85
CA GLU A 49 14.87 -29.43 5.81
C GLU A 49 15.98 -29.09 6.81
N GLN A 50 17.12 -28.59 6.33
CA GLN A 50 18.22 -28.17 7.20
C GLN A 50 17.81 -27.01 8.13
N ASN A 51 17.00 -26.06 7.62
CA ASN A 51 16.48 -24.96 8.44
C ASN A 51 15.51 -25.47 9.51
N GLN A 52 14.64 -26.43 9.18
CA GLN A 52 13.73 -27.06 10.14
C GLN A 52 14.52 -27.73 11.28
N THR A 53 15.57 -28.49 10.95
CA THR A 53 16.45 -29.10 11.98
C THR A 53 17.11 -28.05 12.87
N ARG A 54 17.54 -26.91 12.32
CA ARG A 54 18.12 -25.82 13.11
C ARG A 54 17.10 -25.12 14.00
N VAL A 55 15.85 -24.99 13.55
CA VAL A 55 14.75 -24.46 14.36
C VAL A 55 14.45 -25.39 15.54
N GLU A 56 14.40 -26.70 15.30
CA GLU A 56 14.21 -27.69 16.37
C GLU A 56 15.35 -27.64 17.41
N GLN A 57 16.60 -27.50 16.96
CA GLN A 57 17.75 -27.30 17.86
C GLN A 57 17.65 -25.99 18.68
N LEU A 58 17.12 -24.92 18.08
CA LEU A 58 16.91 -23.65 18.77
C LEU A 58 15.77 -23.74 19.79
N ASP A 59 14.67 -24.43 19.45
CA ASP A 59 13.55 -24.66 20.36
C ASP A 59 13.98 -25.49 21.58
N ASP A 60 14.86 -26.48 21.40
CA ASP A 60 15.47 -27.25 22.50
C ASP A 60 16.33 -26.34 23.40
N ILE A 61 17.15 -25.46 22.82
CA ILE A 61 17.98 -24.50 23.57
C ILE A 61 17.09 -23.50 24.33
N ILE A 62 16.06 -22.96 23.69
CA ILE A 62 15.14 -21.97 24.29
C ILE A 62 14.35 -22.61 25.44
N THR A 63 13.85 -23.84 25.26
CA THR A 63 13.17 -24.59 26.32
C THR A 63 14.10 -24.86 27.50
N SER A 64 15.39 -25.08 27.25
CA SER A 64 16.40 -25.21 28.32
C SER A 64 16.68 -23.90 29.06
N LEU A 65 16.50 -22.74 28.41
CA LEU A 65 16.67 -21.42 29.02
C LEU A 65 15.42 -20.97 29.80
N ASP A 66 14.21 -21.43 29.46
CA ASP A 66 12.97 -21.10 30.18
C ASP A 66 12.91 -21.72 31.59
N THR A 67 13.75 -22.73 31.87
CA THR A 67 13.97 -23.28 33.22
C THR A 67 15.04 -22.53 34.04
N ALA A 68 15.69 -21.51 33.46
CA ALA A 68 16.88 -20.86 34.00
C ALA A 68 16.62 -19.83 35.11
N SER A 69 15.81 -20.19 36.11
CA SER A 69 16.09 -19.66 37.45
C SER A 69 16.87 -20.65 38.31
N PHE A 70 16.90 -21.95 37.97
CA PHE A 70 17.52 -23.04 38.76
C PHE A 70 17.35 -22.86 40.29
N THR A 71 16.24 -22.23 40.69
CA THR A 71 15.92 -21.84 42.05
C THR A 71 14.64 -22.57 42.38
N PHE A 72 14.76 -23.55 43.27
CA PHE A 72 13.67 -24.45 43.60
C PHE A 72 13.30 -24.27 45.08
N PRO A 73 12.04 -24.52 45.45
CA PRO A 73 11.58 -24.33 46.82
C PRO A 73 12.23 -25.31 47.81
N ASP A 74 12.67 -26.48 47.34
CA ASP A 74 13.30 -27.53 48.14
C ASP A 74 14.22 -28.43 47.29
N GLU A 75 15.00 -29.29 47.96
CA GLU A 75 15.91 -30.24 47.31
C GLU A 75 15.19 -31.25 46.39
N PRO A 76 14.04 -31.86 46.78
CA PRO A 76 13.28 -32.74 45.89
C PRO A 76 12.84 -32.09 44.57
N ALA A 77 12.33 -30.85 44.62
CA ALA A 77 11.95 -30.10 43.43
C ALA A 77 13.16 -29.76 42.57
N GLY A 78 14.31 -29.46 43.19
CA GLY A 78 15.57 -29.24 42.49
C GLY A 78 16.10 -30.48 41.80
N ILE A 79 16.05 -31.65 42.45
CA ILE A 79 16.42 -32.94 41.83
C ILE A 79 15.48 -33.29 40.68
N ALA A 80 14.17 -33.07 40.84
CA ALA A 80 13.19 -33.33 39.79
C ALA A 80 13.33 -32.37 38.59
N GLY A 81 13.75 -31.13 38.84
CA GLY A 81 13.95 -30.09 37.83
C GLY A 81 15.35 -30.02 37.23
N THR A 82 16.28 -30.91 37.61
CA THR A 82 17.66 -30.95 37.09
C THR A 82 18.12 -32.37 36.76
N THR A 83 19.13 -32.49 35.91
CA THR A 83 19.78 -33.76 35.55
C THR A 83 21.13 -33.92 36.22
N ASP A 84 21.70 -35.13 36.22
CA ASP A 84 22.99 -35.43 36.83
C ASP A 84 24.10 -34.49 36.32
N GLY A 85 24.88 -33.93 37.24
CA GLY A 85 25.91 -32.93 36.95
C GLY A 85 25.45 -31.47 37.02
N GLN A 86 24.15 -31.19 36.92
CA GLN A 86 23.63 -29.82 36.93
C GLN A 86 23.54 -29.24 38.35
N TYR A 87 23.68 -27.92 38.44
CA TYR A 87 23.57 -27.17 39.68
C TYR A 87 22.19 -26.54 39.84
N PHE A 88 21.69 -26.52 41.06
CA PHE A 88 20.49 -25.78 41.44
C PHE A 88 20.66 -25.15 42.82
N ARG A 89 19.79 -24.20 43.18
CA ARG A 89 19.81 -23.55 44.50
C ARG A 89 18.46 -23.57 45.19
N VAL A 90 18.48 -23.62 46.52
CA VAL A 90 17.29 -23.66 47.38
C VAL A 90 17.37 -22.54 48.42
N PRO A 91 16.36 -21.66 48.53
CA PRO A 91 16.31 -20.61 49.55
C PRO A 91 16.15 -21.23 50.94
N GLN A 92 16.82 -20.68 51.95
CA GLN A 92 16.84 -21.25 53.31
C GLN A 92 15.85 -20.58 54.29
N GLY A 93 15.00 -19.67 53.78
CA GLY A 93 13.99 -18.96 54.56
C GLY A 93 14.46 -17.62 55.14
N GLU A 94 13.48 -16.76 55.47
CA GLU A 94 13.71 -15.43 56.05
C GLU A 94 14.29 -15.55 57.47
N GLY A 95 15.30 -14.73 57.80
CA GLY A 95 15.98 -14.75 59.11
C GLY A 95 17.13 -15.76 59.25
N ASN A 96 17.37 -16.62 58.24
CA ASN A 96 18.53 -17.51 58.21
C ASN A 96 19.79 -16.76 57.78
N VAL A 97 20.95 -17.08 58.37
CA VAL A 97 22.26 -16.49 58.06
C VAL A 97 22.81 -16.94 56.70
N VAL A 98 22.28 -18.03 56.16
CA VAL A 98 22.48 -18.48 54.78
C VAL A 98 21.23 -18.13 53.98
N GLY A 99 21.38 -17.44 52.85
CA GLY A 99 20.25 -17.09 51.97
C GLY A 99 19.89 -18.23 51.02
N PHE A 100 20.90 -18.87 50.42
CA PHE A 100 20.72 -19.99 49.49
C PHE A 100 21.80 -21.05 49.70
N ASN A 101 21.41 -22.32 49.56
CA ASN A 101 22.34 -23.42 49.35
C ASN A 101 22.34 -23.79 47.87
N TYR A 102 23.53 -23.95 47.29
CA TYR A 102 23.75 -24.50 45.96
C TYR A 102 24.05 -25.98 46.07
N TYR A 103 23.35 -26.76 45.27
CA TYR A 103 23.49 -28.21 45.17
C TYR A 103 23.90 -28.59 43.75
N LYS A 104 24.64 -29.69 43.62
CA LYS A 104 24.82 -30.44 42.39
C LYS A 104 23.94 -31.68 42.49
N ASN A 105 23.09 -31.92 41.49
CA ASN A 105 22.42 -33.21 41.37
C ASN A 105 23.47 -34.25 40.95
N SER A 106 23.75 -35.22 41.83
CA SER A 106 24.71 -36.29 41.60
C SER A 106 23.97 -37.62 41.69
N ALA A 107 23.65 -38.21 40.54
CA ALA A 107 22.89 -39.46 40.38
C ALA A 107 21.55 -39.47 41.16
N GLY A 108 20.81 -38.36 41.14
CA GLY A 108 19.53 -38.23 41.84
C GLY A 108 19.65 -37.87 43.31
N MET A 109 20.85 -37.52 43.79
CA MET A 109 21.08 -36.96 45.13
C MET A 109 21.49 -35.49 45.05
N ALA A 110 20.89 -34.65 45.89
CA ALA A 110 21.31 -33.27 46.07
C ALA A 110 22.60 -33.22 46.90
N VAL A 111 23.74 -32.93 46.28
CA VAL A 111 25.03 -32.75 46.97
C VAL A 111 25.29 -31.26 47.13
N ILE A 112 25.34 -30.76 48.36
CA ILE A 112 25.66 -29.35 48.61
C ILE A 112 27.09 -29.03 48.15
N VAL A 113 27.27 -27.93 47.43
CA VAL A 113 28.57 -27.52 46.87
C VAL A 113 29.01 -26.12 47.31
N ALA A 114 28.06 -25.26 47.66
CA ALA A 114 28.33 -23.91 48.16
C ALA A 114 27.09 -23.37 48.89
N SER A 115 27.30 -22.39 49.76
CA SER A 115 26.24 -21.62 50.40
C SER A 115 26.52 -20.13 50.27
N VAL A 116 25.46 -19.32 50.15
CA VAL A 116 25.55 -17.85 50.03
C VAL A 116 25.03 -17.23 51.30
N ALA A 117 25.85 -16.40 51.96
CA ALA A 117 25.47 -15.68 53.16
C ALA A 117 24.30 -14.72 52.90
N SER A 118 23.38 -14.61 53.86
CA SER A 118 22.31 -13.62 53.85
C SER A 118 22.74 -12.33 54.56
N ALA A 119 21.92 -11.28 54.44
CA ALA A 119 22.12 -10.02 55.17
C ALA A 119 22.10 -10.18 56.71
N GLU A 120 21.59 -11.30 57.23
CA GLU A 120 21.53 -11.60 58.67
C GLU A 120 22.90 -11.94 59.28
N ILE A 121 23.89 -12.31 58.45
CA ILE A 121 25.25 -12.61 58.95
C ILE A 121 25.90 -11.39 59.62
N THR A 122 25.48 -10.18 59.23
CA THR A 122 25.91 -8.90 59.81
C THR A 122 25.46 -8.73 61.26
N LYS A 123 24.46 -9.49 61.73
CA LYS A 123 23.96 -9.45 63.12
C LYS A 123 24.72 -10.40 64.07
N LEU A 124 25.54 -11.31 63.55
CA LEU A 124 26.32 -12.27 64.36
C LEU A 124 27.78 -11.85 64.63
N LEU A 125 28.29 -10.80 63.96
CA LEU A 125 29.65 -10.29 64.18
C LEU A 125 29.74 -9.29 65.34
N GLY A 126 28.98 -9.53 66.42
CA GLY A 126 29.16 -8.88 67.72
C GLY A 126 30.21 -9.62 68.54
N MET A 127 31.43 -9.07 68.58
CA MET A 127 32.59 -9.62 69.31
C MET A 127 32.46 -9.53 70.84
N THR A 128 33.26 -10.38 71.50
CA THR A 128 33.68 -10.51 72.93
C THR A 128 32.90 -11.58 73.75
N ASP A 129 33.52 -12.53 74.47
CA ASP A 129 34.77 -12.57 75.25
C ASP A 129 35.51 -13.94 75.21
N ASP A 130 36.83 -13.91 75.50
CA ASP A 130 37.75 -14.97 75.99
C ASP A 130 38.29 -16.11 75.09
N SER A 131 39.52 -15.93 74.55
CA SER A 131 40.75 -16.73 74.89
C SER A 131 41.93 -16.54 73.89
N GLY A 132 43.05 -15.94 74.35
CA GLY A 132 44.41 -16.45 74.09
C GLY A 132 45.30 -15.98 72.90
N LEU A 133 44.85 -15.18 71.92
CA LEU A 133 45.68 -14.83 70.74
C LEU A 133 46.24 -13.40 70.78
N VAL A 134 47.57 -13.23 70.67
CA VAL A 134 48.21 -11.93 70.45
C VAL A 134 48.37 -11.70 68.95
N ARG A 135 47.69 -10.67 68.42
CA ARG A 135 47.75 -10.28 67.01
C ARG A 135 48.44 -8.93 66.87
N THR A 136 49.40 -8.83 65.96
CA THR A 136 49.94 -7.52 65.55
C THR A 136 49.16 -7.01 64.34
N VAL A 137 48.50 -5.87 64.50
CA VAL A 137 47.60 -5.28 63.50
C VAL A 137 48.20 -3.97 63.00
N SER A 138 48.26 -3.78 61.68
CA SER A 138 48.69 -2.51 61.06
C SER A 138 47.63 -1.42 61.20
N SER A 139 48.00 -0.15 60.98
CA SER A 139 47.10 1.01 61.15
C SER A 139 45.87 1.02 60.22
N ASP A 140 45.85 0.17 59.19
CA ASP A 140 44.73 -0.08 58.28
C ASP A 140 43.87 -1.31 58.68
N GLY A 141 44.14 -1.91 59.84
CA GLY A 141 43.32 -2.97 60.43
C GLY A 141 43.63 -4.40 59.97
N LYS A 142 44.72 -4.63 59.22
CA LYS A 142 45.13 -5.98 58.78
C LYS A 142 46.03 -6.68 59.80
N VAL A 143 45.80 -7.98 60.04
CA VAL A 143 46.73 -8.83 60.81
C VAL A 143 47.96 -9.09 59.95
N THR A 144 49.13 -8.75 60.45
CA THR A 144 50.41 -8.89 59.70
C THR A 144 51.25 -10.07 60.20
N GLU A 145 51.10 -10.41 61.48
CA GLU A 145 51.80 -11.51 62.13
C GLU A 145 50.87 -12.16 63.18
N VAL A 146 50.93 -13.49 63.25
CA VAL A 146 50.30 -14.27 64.32
C VAL A 146 51.40 -15.10 64.99
N LYS A 147 51.49 -14.97 66.32
CA LYS A 147 52.36 -15.79 67.15
C LYS A 147 51.52 -16.82 67.91
N THR A 148 51.89 -18.09 67.77
CA THR A 148 51.23 -19.20 68.48
C THR A 148 51.74 -19.31 69.92
N GLU A 149 51.02 -20.05 70.75
CA GLU A 149 51.43 -20.35 72.14
C GLU A 149 52.74 -21.14 72.25
N THR A 150 53.19 -21.78 71.17
CA THR A 150 54.47 -22.50 71.06
C THR A 150 55.65 -21.62 70.62
N GLY A 151 55.39 -20.37 70.23
CA GLY A 151 56.42 -19.39 69.86
C GLY A 151 56.76 -19.31 68.37
N ASP A 152 56.01 -19.99 67.52
CA ASP A 152 56.19 -19.98 66.07
C ASP A 152 55.58 -18.72 65.44
N ASN A 153 56.27 -18.17 64.43
CA ASN A 153 55.86 -16.92 63.78
C ASN A 153 55.31 -17.21 62.38
N TYR A 154 54.08 -16.78 62.14
CA TYR A 154 53.42 -16.85 60.84
C TYR A 154 53.19 -15.44 60.28
N LEU A 155 53.58 -15.24 59.03
CA LEU A 155 53.19 -14.05 58.26
C LEU A 155 51.85 -14.31 57.58
N ALA A 156 51.03 -13.27 57.46
CA ALA A 156 49.70 -13.37 56.88
C ALA A 156 49.74 -13.96 55.45
N GLY A 157 49.04 -15.08 55.25
CA GLY A 157 48.96 -15.79 53.96
C GLY A 157 50.00 -16.88 53.72
N MET A 158 50.76 -17.29 54.75
CA MET A 158 51.70 -18.42 54.68
C MET A 158 51.17 -19.65 55.43
N ASP A 159 51.36 -20.83 54.83
CA ASP A 159 50.95 -22.13 55.38
C ASP A 159 52.06 -22.84 56.18
N GLU A 160 53.31 -22.40 56.03
CA GLU A 160 54.49 -22.90 56.76
C GLU A 160 55.11 -21.76 57.60
N SER A 161 55.80 -22.11 58.69
CA SER A 161 56.49 -21.12 59.53
C SER A 161 57.74 -20.57 58.85
N ILE A 162 58.13 -19.33 59.17
CA ILE A 162 59.37 -18.72 58.66
C ILE A 162 60.59 -19.61 58.96
N GLN A 163 60.56 -20.28 60.11
CA GLN A 163 61.61 -21.17 60.59
C GLN A 163 61.75 -22.43 59.73
N GLU A 164 60.64 -23.02 59.26
CA GLU A 164 60.67 -24.16 58.33
C GLU A 164 61.20 -23.76 56.95
N MET A 165 60.80 -22.60 56.45
CA MET A 165 61.26 -22.09 55.16
C MET A 165 62.77 -21.81 55.16
N ALA A 166 63.32 -21.28 56.26
CA ALA A 166 64.74 -20.96 56.38
C ALA A 166 65.66 -22.21 56.40
N SER A 167 65.12 -23.39 56.73
CA SER A 167 65.89 -24.64 56.79
C SER A 167 66.26 -25.23 55.42
N ARG A 168 65.61 -24.76 54.33
CA ARG A 168 65.72 -25.33 52.97
C ARG A 168 66.67 -24.56 52.04
N SER A 169 67.41 -23.58 52.55
CA SER A 169 68.36 -22.76 51.78
C SER A 169 69.79 -22.95 52.29
N GLY A 170 70.54 -23.87 51.66
CA GLY A 170 71.96 -24.10 51.91
C GLY A 170 72.84 -23.34 50.93
N LYS A 171 73.63 -22.38 51.41
CA LYS A 171 74.75 -21.79 50.65
C LYS A 171 75.91 -22.79 50.61
N ASP A 172 76.28 -23.27 49.42
CA ASP A 172 77.61 -23.86 49.22
C ASP A 172 78.65 -22.73 49.06
N THR A 173 79.84 -22.93 49.64
CA THR A 173 80.88 -21.92 49.84
C THR A 173 81.98 -21.97 48.78
N THR A 174 81.75 -22.60 47.62
CA THR A 174 82.72 -22.62 46.51
C THR A 174 82.08 -22.39 45.14
N GLY A 175 82.02 -21.13 44.69
CA GLY A 175 82.04 -20.75 43.26
C GLY A 175 80.71 -20.78 42.47
N ASN A 176 79.98 -19.66 42.49
CA ASN A 176 79.13 -19.10 41.42
C ASN A 176 78.20 -20.04 40.60
N LEU A 177 77.49 -20.98 41.23
CA LEU A 177 76.33 -21.67 40.62
C LEU A 177 75.19 -21.77 41.64
N HIS A 178 73.98 -21.32 41.27
CA HIS A 178 72.75 -21.55 42.02
C HIS A 178 72.01 -22.75 41.40
N SER A 179 71.80 -23.82 42.17
CA SER A 179 70.97 -24.96 41.76
C SER A 179 69.78 -25.12 42.71
N ALA A 180 68.57 -25.15 42.17
CA ALA A 180 67.38 -25.60 42.87
C ALA A 180 67.09 -27.06 42.49
N THR A 181 66.98 -27.93 43.48
CA THR A 181 66.58 -29.34 43.33
C THR A 181 65.15 -29.54 43.79
N ASP A 182 64.43 -30.45 43.15
CA ASP A 182 63.15 -30.94 43.66
C ASP A 182 63.32 -31.94 44.82
N LYS A 183 62.19 -32.47 45.30
CA LYS A 183 62.09 -33.45 46.39
C LYS A 183 62.81 -34.78 46.12
N ASP A 184 63.16 -35.08 44.87
CA ASP A 184 63.79 -36.34 44.45
C ASP A 184 65.27 -36.13 44.03
N GLY A 185 65.82 -34.92 44.24
CA GLY A 185 67.23 -34.61 43.98
C GLY A 185 67.54 -34.26 42.52
N LEU A 186 66.53 -33.98 41.69
CA LEU A 186 66.71 -33.61 40.29
C LEU A 186 66.98 -32.10 40.15
N GLN A 187 68.04 -31.71 39.43
CA GLN A 187 68.34 -30.29 39.16
C GLN A 187 67.34 -29.68 38.18
N LEU A 188 66.59 -28.65 38.61
CA LEU A 188 65.52 -28.04 37.81
C LEU A 188 65.94 -26.78 37.04
N ILE A 189 66.93 -26.02 37.49
CA ILE A 189 67.42 -24.80 36.83
C ILE A 189 68.93 -24.65 37.06
N ILE A 190 69.69 -24.38 35.98
CA ILE A 190 71.08 -23.93 36.05
C ILE A 190 71.16 -22.51 35.49
N THR A 191 71.59 -21.57 36.33
CA THR A 191 71.91 -20.20 35.91
C THR A 191 73.42 -20.08 35.74
N ASP A 192 73.87 -19.65 34.56
CA ASP A 192 75.31 -19.45 34.30
C ASP A 192 75.85 -18.14 34.88
N ALA A 193 77.16 -17.91 34.72
CA ALA A 193 77.88 -16.77 35.31
C ALA A 193 77.41 -15.40 34.77
N GLU A 194 76.68 -15.36 33.66
CA GLU A 194 76.08 -14.14 33.11
C GLU A 194 74.57 -13.99 33.45
N GLY A 195 73.99 -14.92 34.22
CA GLY A 195 72.59 -14.85 34.64
C GLY A 195 71.59 -15.45 33.64
N LYS A 196 72.03 -16.17 32.61
CA LYS A 196 71.13 -16.80 31.63
C LYS A 196 70.63 -18.16 32.12
N ILE A 197 69.39 -18.49 31.75
CA ILE A 197 68.72 -19.74 32.13
C ILE A 197 69.01 -20.81 31.09
N ARG A 198 69.61 -21.93 31.52
CA ARG A 198 69.78 -23.12 30.70
C ARG A 198 68.71 -24.16 31.02
N ILE A 199 68.09 -24.68 29.97
CA ILE A 199 67.23 -25.87 30.05
C ILE A 199 68.14 -27.10 29.84
N PRO A 200 68.06 -28.14 30.69
CA PRO A 200 68.85 -29.36 30.49
C PRO A 200 68.58 -29.98 29.11
N LEU A 201 69.62 -30.44 28.42
CA LEU A 201 69.59 -31.13 27.10
C LEU A 201 69.44 -30.25 25.84
N SER A 202 69.70 -28.94 25.90
CA SER A 202 69.87 -28.11 24.69
C SER A 202 71.23 -27.41 24.63
N ASP A 203 71.77 -27.22 23.42
CA ASP A 203 73.03 -26.51 23.17
C ASP A 203 72.89 -24.96 23.21
N PHE A 204 71.68 -24.44 23.36
CA PHE A 204 71.36 -23.00 23.32
C PHE A 204 70.69 -22.51 24.62
N THR A 205 70.84 -21.22 24.94
CA THR A 205 70.11 -20.58 26.05
C THR A 205 68.67 -20.23 25.63
N LEU A 206 67.73 -20.17 26.58
CA LEU A 206 66.32 -19.82 26.29
C LEU A 206 66.20 -18.46 25.58
N GLN A 207 67.06 -17.51 25.94
CA GLN A 207 67.09 -16.17 25.36
C GLN A 207 67.55 -16.16 23.90
N ASP A 208 68.46 -17.05 23.50
CA ASP A 208 68.91 -17.16 22.10
C ASP A 208 67.84 -17.83 21.21
N LEU A 209 67.01 -18.70 21.79
CA LEU A 209 65.86 -19.32 21.11
C LEU A 209 64.74 -18.30 20.86
N LEU A 210 64.46 -17.42 21.82
CA LEU A 210 63.45 -16.34 21.67
C LEU A 210 63.86 -15.29 20.63
N ALA A 211 65.15 -15.05 20.43
CA ALA A 211 65.66 -14.10 19.43
C ALA A 211 65.44 -14.56 17.98
N GLN A 212 65.14 -15.84 17.74
CA GLN A 212 64.87 -16.40 16.40
C GLN A 212 63.39 -16.27 15.98
N VAL A 213 62.49 -15.85 16.87
CA VAL A 213 61.07 -15.64 16.57
C VAL A 213 60.86 -14.18 16.15
N GLN A 214 60.83 -13.91 14.84
CA GLN A 214 60.44 -12.59 14.31
C GLN A 214 58.91 -12.42 14.39
N PRO A 215 58.37 -11.25 14.80
CA PRO A 215 56.94 -10.99 14.76
C PRO A 215 56.47 -10.91 13.31
N VAL A 216 55.56 -11.81 12.91
CA VAL A 216 54.89 -11.75 11.61
C VAL A 216 53.77 -10.71 11.70
N PRO A 217 53.76 -9.64 10.88
CA PRO A 217 52.58 -8.78 10.78
C PRO A 217 51.42 -9.62 10.22
N GLY A 218 50.30 -9.66 10.93
CA GLY A 218 49.13 -10.48 10.59
C GLY A 218 48.56 -10.23 9.18
N PRO A 219 47.74 -11.16 8.66
CA PRO A 219 47.30 -11.16 7.26
C PRO A 219 46.24 -10.08 6.95
N PHE A 220 46.50 -9.31 5.89
CA PHE A 220 45.50 -8.79 4.93
C PHE A 220 44.27 -7.99 5.40
N LEU A 221 44.37 -7.11 6.41
CA LEU A 221 43.23 -6.25 6.80
C LEU A 221 42.97 -5.01 5.90
N ASN A 222 43.57 -4.91 4.70
CA ASN A 222 43.43 -3.71 3.85
C ASN A 222 43.41 -3.96 2.33
N THR A 223 42.76 -5.04 1.88
CA THR A 223 42.64 -5.40 0.45
C THR A 223 41.36 -4.94 -0.24
N LEU A 224 40.40 -4.39 0.50
CA LEU A 224 39.12 -3.97 -0.07
C LEU A 224 39.30 -2.68 -0.91
N SER A 225 38.85 -2.73 -2.16
CA SER A 225 38.84 -1.56 -3.05
C SER A 225 37.93 -0.46 -2.49
N ALA A 226 38.03 0.76 -3.02
CA ALA A 226 37.10 1.83 -2.62
C ALA A 226 35.63 1.45 -2.90
N ALA A 227 35.38 0.64 -3.93
CA ALA A 227 34.05 0.10 -4.24
C ALA A 227 33.60 -0.93 -3.20
N ASP A 228 34.49 -1.82 -2.75
CA ASP A 228 34.16 -2.80 -1.71
C ASP A 228 33.90 -2.11 -0.37
N LYS A 229 34.73 -1.12 0.01
CA LYS A 229 34.50 -0.32 1.23
C LYS A 229 33.19 0.45 1.19
N ALA A 230 32.79 0.96 0.02
CA ALA A 230 31.48 1.58 -0.17
C ALA A 230 30.34 0.55 -0.05
N ALA A 231 30.51 -0.66 -0.59
CA ALA A 231 29.54 -1.74 -0.46
C ALA A 231 29.36 -2.23 0.99
N TYR A 232 30.46 -2.38 1.75
CA TYR A 232 30.43 -2.69 3.17
C TYR A 232 29.84 -1.55 4.03
N GLY A 233 29.93 -0.30 3.58
CA GLY A 233 29.27 0.84 4.26
C GLY A 233 27.73 0.76 4.28
N TYR A 234 27.16 -0.10 3.44
CA TYR A 234 25.73 -0.39 3.43
C TYR A 234 25.38 -1.68 4.19
N ILE A 235 26.33 -2.35 4.85
CA ILE A 235 26.07 -3.58 5.61
C ILE A 235 26.47 -3.33 7.06
N ASP A 236 25.54 -3.51 8.01
CA ASP A 236 25.86 -3.38 9.44
C ASP A 236 26.69 -4.57 9.98
N GLU A 237 27.14 -4.45 11.22
CA GLU A 237 27.94 -5.47 11.93
C GLU A 237 27.23 -6.83 12.06
N LEU A 238 25.91 -6.88 11.80
CA LEU A 238 25.10 -8.09 11.82
C LEU A 238 24.73 -8.58 10.41
N GLY A 239 25.30 -7.99 9.36
CA GLY A 239 25.06 -8.37 7.96
C GLY A 239 23.80 -7.77 7.33
N GLY A 240 23.13 -6.82 8.01
CA GLY A 240 21.92 -6.16 7.53
C GLY A 240 22.19 -5.05 6.52
N LEU A 241 21.43 -5.02 5.43
CA LEU A 241 21.56 -3.99 4.38
C LEU A 241 20.94 -2.65 4.83
N ASN A 242 21.74 -1.62 5.06
CA ASN A 242 21.36 -0.26 5.42
C ASN A 242 21.48 0.66 4.20
N LEU A 243 20.35 1.12 3.66
CA LEU A 243 20.32 2.08 2.55
C LEU A 243 20.16 3.52 3.05
N PRO A 244 20.76 4.54 2.40
CA PRO A 244 20.64 5.93 2.81
C PRO A 244 19.18 6.41 2.88
N GLY A 245 18.84 7.14 3.95
CA GLY A 245 17.48 7.67 4.17
C GLY A 245 16.49 6.67 4.76
N ILE A 246 16.91 5.43 5.02
CA ILE A 246 16.10 4.41 5.69
C ILE A 246 16.52 4.32 7.17
N PRO A 247 15.59 4.28 8.14
CA PRO A 247 15.89 4.40 9.57
C PRO A 247 16.56 3.16 10.20
N THR A 248 16.55 2.00 9.55
CA THR A 248 17.22 0.76 10.01
C THR A 248 17.49 -0.14 8.80
N SER A 249 18.13 -1.30 9.01
CA SER A 249 18.43 -2.23 7.93
C SER A 249 17.15 -2.78 7.30
N VAL A 250 17.20 -3.05 5.99
CA VAL A 250 16.11 -3.67 5.22
C VAL A 250 15.65 -4.96 5.89
N ASN A 251 16.59 -5.76 6.41
CA ASN A 251 16.31 -6.98 7.17
C ASN A 251 15.46 -6.70 8.42
N ASN A 252 15.82 -5.68 9.22
CA ASN A 252 15.05 -5.30 10.42
C ASN A 252 13.69 -4.72 10.07
N MET A 253 13.58 -3.96 8.98
CA MET A 253 12.29 -3.48 8.48
C MET A 253 11.39 -4.63 8.04
N LEU A 254 11.92 -5.61 7.30
CA LEU A 254 11.20 -6.81 6.90
C LEU A 254 10.76 -7.63 8.11
N ASN A 255 11.64 -7.87 9.08
CA ASN A 255 11.31 -8.57 10.32
C ASN A 255 10.25 -7.81 11.14
N SER A 256 10.34 -6.48 11.23
CA SER A 256 9.33 -5.66 11.89
C SER A 256 8.01 -5.65 11.13
N LEU A 257 8.03 -5.69 9.81
CA LEU A 257 6.83 -5.82 8.99
C LEU A 257 6.19 -7.19 9.19
N SER A 258 6.98 -8.27 9.11
CA SER A 258 6.52 -9.65 9.36
C SER A 258 5.90 -9.79 10.74
N ARG A 259 6.51 -9.24 11.80
CA ARG A 259 5.92 -9.24 13.15
C ARG A 259 4.60 -8.48 13.22
N ARG A 260 4.48 -7.32 12.55
CA ARG A 260 3.22 -6.56 12.51
C ARG A 260 2.13 -7.31 11.73
N VAL A 261 2.48 -7.90 10.60
CA VAL A 261 1.57 -8.73 9.80
C VAL A 261 1.12 -9.95 10.61
N GLN A 262 2.06 -10.62 11.31
CA GLN A 262 1.74 -11.75 12.19
C GLN A 262 0.83 -11.32 13.33
N GLN A 263 1.12 -10.21 14.02
CA GLN A 263 0.25 -9.67 15.06
C GLN A 263 -1.16 -9.35 14.55
N GLN A 264 -1.27 -8.80 13.33
CA GLN A 264 -2.56 -8.56 12.68
C GLN A 264 -3.29 -9.86 12.32
N ALA A 265 -2.57 -10.87 11.84
CA ALA A 265 -3.13 -12.20 11.55
C ALA A 265 -3.58 -12.92 12.83
N ASP A 266 -2.75 -12.91 13.88
CA ASP A 266 -3.03 -13.49 15.21
C ASP A 266 -4.24 -12.80 15.86
N SER A 267 -4.37 -11.49 15.65
CA SER A 267 -5.53 -10.70 16.09
C SER A 267 -6.75 -10.82 15.17
N ARG A 268 -6.68 -11.67 14.13
CA ARG A 268 -7.73 -11.91 13.12
C ARG A 268 -8.21 -10.66 12.37
N PHE A 269 -7.31 -9.72 12.11
CA PHE A 269 -7.56 -8.54 11.28
C PHE A 269 -7.22 -8.74 9.80
N LEU A 270 -6.49 -9.82 9.48
CA LEU A 270 -6.12 -10.19 8.11
C LEU A 270 -6.33 -11.70 7.95
N THR A 271 -6.98 -12.11 6.87
CA THR A 271 -7.06 -13.51 6.48
C THR A 271 -6.85 -13.67 4.99
N SER A 272 -6.25 -14.78 4.57
CA SER A 272 -6.31 -15.22 3.18
C SER A 272 -7.47 -16.17 2.99
N ILE A 273 -8.08 -16.16 1.81
CA ILE A 273 -9.08 -17.17 1.46
C ILE A 273 -8.53 -18.61 1.52
N LYS A 274 -7.20 -18.78 1.44
CA LYS A 274 -6.52 -20.07 1.63
C LYS A 274 -6.72 -20.64 3.04
N ASP A 275 -6.84 -19.78 4.05
CA ASP A 275 -7.10 -20.17 5.45
C ASP A 275 -8.48 -20.82 5.61
N TYR A 276 -9.37 -20.59 4.64
CA TYR A 276 -10.69 -21.20 4.55
C TYR A 276 -10.71 -22.48 3.71
N GLY A 277 -9.54 -23.00 3.32
CA GLY A 277 -9.40 -24.24 2.56
C GLY A 277 -9.70 -24.10 1.07
N TRP A 278 -9.68 -22.87 0.53
CA TRP A 278 -9.91 -22.66 -0.91
C TRP A 278 -8.60 -22.77 -1.70
N ASP A 279 -8.60 -23.64 -2.71
CA ASP A 279 -7.51 -23.79 -3.66
C ASP A 279 -7.64 -22.74 -4.80
N PRO A 280 -6.65 -21.87 -5.01
CA PRO A 280 -6.67 -20.89 -6.08
C PRO A 280 -6.64 -21.42 -7.52
N ASN A 281 -6.33 -22.69 -7.68
CA ASN A 281 -6.41 -23.39 -8.97
C ASN A 281 -7.75 -24.10 -9.17
N SER A 282 -8.63 -24.07 -8.16
CA SER A 282 -9.95 -24.66 -8.23
C SER A 282 -10.82 -23.96 -9.26
N GLN A 283 -11.58 -24.75 -10.01
CA GLN A 283 -12.65 -24.28 -10.89
C GLN A 283 -14.02 -24.25 -10.20
N GLU A 284 -14.07 -24.60 -8.91
CA GLU A 284 -15.28 -24.65 -8.12
C GLU A 284 -15.82 -23.24 -7.80
N ASP A 285 -17.08 -23.21 -7.38
CA ASP A 285 -17.73 -21.99 -6.93
C ASP A 285 -17.07 -21.47 -5.64
N ALA A 286 -16.44 -20.30 -5.73
CA ALA A 286 -15.75 -19.67 -4.61
C ALA A 286 -16.70 -18.90 -3.68
N ARG A 287 -17.97 -18.71 -4.08
CA ARG A 287 -18.94 -17.88 -3.35
C ARG A 287 -18.98 -18.27 -1.87
N GLN A 288 -19.29 -19.53 -1.55
CA GLN A 288 -19.58 -19.92 -0.16
C GLN A 288 -18.38 -19.69 0.76
N VAL A 289 -17.18 -19.95 0.26
CA VAL A 289 -15.93 -19.79 1.02
C VAL A 289 -15.65 -18.31 1.28
N ILE A 290 -15.74 -17.45 0.25
CA ILE A 290 -15.51 -16.01 0.43
C ILE A 290 -16.59 -15.39 1.33
N GLN A 291 -17.86 -15.79 1.17
CA GLN A 291 -18.94 -15.29 2.03
C GLN A 291 -18.76 -15.71 3.50
N ARG A 292 -18.19 -16.90 3.75
CA ARG A 292 -17.83 -17.32 5.11
C ARG A 292 -16.73 -16.41 5.68
N ALA A 293 -15.68 -16.11 4.92
CA ALA A 293 -14.63 -15.18 5.33
C ALA A 293 -15.20 -13.78 5.65
N ILE A 294 -16.09 -13.25 4.82
CA ILE A 294 -16.77 -11.97 5.08
C ILE A 294 -17.55 -12.01 6.40
N ARG A 295 -18.32 -13.08 6.64
CA ARG A 295 -19.11 -13.21 7.88
C ARG A 295 -18.23 -13.31 9.13
N ASP A 296 -17.10 -14.01 9.04
CA ASP A 296 -16.19 -14.16 10.18
C ASP A 296 -15.45 -12.86 10.47
N MET A 297 -14.99 -12.14 9.44
CA MET A 297 -14.39 -10.81 9.60
C MET A 297 -15.39 -9.79 10.14
N ALA A 298 -16.64 -9.84 9.69
CA ALA A 298 -17.70 -8.96 10.18
C ALA A 298 -18.09 -9.19 11.66
N ARG A 299 -17.74 -10.34 12.24
CA ARG A 299 -17.91 -10.61 13.69
C ARG A 299 -16.83 -9.95 14.54
N ASN A 300 -15.72 -9.53 13.93
CA ASN A 300 -14.68 -8.76 14.62
C ASN A 300 -15.19 -7.32 14.85
N PRO A 301 -15.20 -6.80 16.08
CA PRO A 301 -15.64 -5.44 16.37
C PRO A 301 -14.90 -4.34 15.59
N TYR A 302 -13.68 -4.59 15.13
CA TYR A 302 -12.92 -3.65 14.27
C TYR A 302 -12.85 -4.07 12.80
N GLY A 303 -13.61 -5.11 12.42
CA GLY A 303 -13.62 -5.66 11.07
C GLY A 303 -12.30 -6.33 10.68
N GLY A 304 -11.93 -6.26 9.40
CA GLY A 304 -10.71 -6.88 8.91
C GLY A 304 -10.56 -6.85 7.39
N VAL A 305 -9.46 -7.44 6.93
CA VAL A 305 -9.08 -7.49 5.52
C VAL A 305 -9.08 -8.94 5.05
N ILE A 306 -9.75 -9.18 3.92
CA ILE A 306 -9.75 -10.47 3.23
C ILE A 306 -8.83 -10.34 2.03
N TYR A 307 -7.76 -11.12 2.02
CA TYR A 307 -6.84 -11.22 0.90
C TYR A 307 -7.25 -12.36 -0.05
N LEU A 308 -7.50 -12.00 -1.31
CA LEU A 308 -7.76 -12.93 -2.40
C LEU A 308 -6.48 -13.11 -3.24
N PRO A 309 -5.74 -14.23 -3.10
CA PRO A 309 -4.55 -14.51 -3.91
C PRO A 309 -4.87 -14.58 -5.41
N PRO A 310 -3.85 -14.66 -6.29
CA PRO A 310 -4.09 -14.88 -7.72
C PRO A 310 -4.95 -16.12 -7.95
N GLY A 311 -5.97 -16.00 -8.79
CA GLY A 311 -6.95 -17.05 -9.04
C GLY A 311 -8.19 -16.54 -9.75
N VAL A 312 -8.97 -17.48 -10.29
CA VAL A 312 -10.27 -17.23 -10.91
C VAL A 312 -11.36 -17.75 -9.98
N TYR A 313 -12.20 -16.83 -9.49
CA TYR A 313 -13.20 -17.07 -8.47
C TYR A 313 -14.58 -17.05 -9.11
N ARG A 314 -15.10 -18.21 -9.50
CA ARG A 314 -16.49 -18.30 -9.98
C ARG A 314 -17.45 -17.99 -8.83
N LEU A 315 -18.48 -17.19 -9.12
CA LEU A 315 -19.47 -16.77 -8.14
C LEU A 315 -20.88 -17.20 -8.60
N SER A 316 -21.42 -18.23 -7.96
CA SER A 316 -22.80 -18.72 -8.21
C SER A 316 -23.91 -17.76 -7.84
N SER A 317 -23.57 -16.80 -7.00
CA SER A 317 -24.40 -15.69 -6.59
C SER A 317 -23.48 -14.57 -6.11
N PHE A 318 -24.05 -13.42 -5.76
CA PHE A 318 -23.26 -12.30 -5.26
C PHE A 318 -22.66 -12.60 -3.87
N LEU A 319 -21.54 -11.92 -3.60
CA LEU A 319 -21.00 -11.74 -2.26
C LEU A 319 -21.70 -10.55 -1.61
N THR A 320 -22.22 -10.72 -0.41
CA THR A 320 -22.77 -9.64 0.40
C THR A 320 -21.64 -9.03 1.24
N PRO A 321 -21.17 -7.81 0.93
CA PRO A 321 -20.17 -7.13 1.75
C PRO A 321 -20.72 -6.75 3.12
N ALA A 322 -19.81 -6.42 4.04
CA ALA A 322 -20.14 -6.07 5.42
C ALA A 322 -19.35 -4.82 5.88
N PRO A 323 -19.89 -4.03 6.82
CA PRO A 323 -19.18 -2.92 7.43
C PRO A 323 -17.83 -3.34 8.03
N ASN A 324 -16.83 -2.46 7.96
CA ASN A 324 -15.46 -2.66 8.46
C ASN A 324 -14.70 -3.81 7.76
N VAL A 325 -15.25 -4.41 6.70
CA VAL A 325 -14.62 -5.53 5.98
C VAL A 325 -14.12 -5.07 4.62
N SER A 326 -12.80 -5.14 4.44
CA SER A 326 -12.11 -4.83 3.19
C SER A 326 -11.77 -6.10 2.42
N ILE A 327 -11.72 -6.03 1.09
CA ILE A 327 -11.37 -7.14 0.19
C ILE A 327 -10.27 -6.65 -0.73
N ILE A 328 -9.11 -7.31 -0.68
CA ILE A 328 -7.92 -6.92 -1.41
C ILE A 328 -7.45 -8.10 -2.26
N GLY A 329 -7.31 -7.89 -3.56
CA GLY A 329 -6.76 -8.89 -4.48
C GLY A 329 -5.24 -8.79 -4.64
N ALA A 330 -4.69 -9.68 -5.45
CA ALA A 330 -3.27 -9.69 -5.82
C ALA A 330 -2.91 -8.77 -7.00
N GLY A 331 -3.89 -8.06 -7.55
CA GLY A 331 -3.80 -7.18 -8.70
C GLY A 331 -4.90 -7.45 -9.75
N THR A 332 -5.20 -6.44 -10.56
CA THR A 332 -6.07 -6.59 -11.74
C THR A 332 -5.48 -7.61 -12.72
N GLY A 333 -6.33 -8.47 -13.30
CA GLY A 333 -5.89 -9.61 -14.13
C GLY A 333 -5.23 -10.77 -13.38
N LYS A 334 -5.02 -10.67 -12.06
CA LYS A 334 -4.50 -11.77 -11.23
C LYS A 334 -5.58 -12.39 -10.35
N THR A 335 -6.32 -11.55 -9.64
CA THR A 335 -7.49 -11.95 -8.86
C THR A 335 -8.73 -11.60 -9.66
N ILE A 336 -9.48 -12.59 -10.12
CA ILE A 336 -10.63 -12.38 -11.02
C ILE A 336 -11.90 -12.96 -10.38
N LEU A 337 -12.82 -12.09 -9.97
CA LEU A 337 -14.17 -12.45 -9.57
C LEU A 337 -15.04 -12.62 -10.82
N MET A 338 -15.65 -13.79 -10.99
CA MET A 338 -16.45 -14.14 -12.16
C MET A 338 -17.89 -14.45 -11.77
N PRO A 339 -18.75 -13.43 -11.62
CA PRO A 339 -20.18 -13.66 -11.46
C PRO A 339 -20.80 -14.13 -12.78
N TYR A 340 -21.75 -15.07 -12.69
CA TYR A 340 -22.54 -15.53 -13.83
C TYR A 340 -24.05 -15.31 -13.62
N GLY A 341 -24.83 -15.55 -14.68
CA GLY A 341 -26.27 -15.33 -14.63
C GLY A 341 -26.60 -13.84 -14.67
N SER A 342 -27.50 -13.36 -13.80
CA SER A 342 -27.81 -11.93 -13.69
C SER A 342 -27.16 -11.25 -12.47
N TYR A 343 -26.29 -11.97 -11.75
CA TYR A 343 -25.71 -11.54 -10.48
C TYR A 343 -24.53 -10.59 -10.65
N SER A 344 -24.35 -9.69 -9.69
CA SER A 344 -23.12 -8.92 -9.50
C SER A 344 -22.10 -9.69 -8.66
N ALA A 345 -20.83 -9.27 -8.68
CA ALA A 345 -19.81 -9.88 -7.82
C ALA A 345 -20.03 -9.50 -6.35
N LEU A 346 -20.29 -8.22 -6.08
CA LEU A 346 -20.63 -7.71 -4.76
C LEU A 346 -22.00 -7.03 -4.80
N GLN A 347 -22.89 -7.43 -3.88
CA GLN A 347 -24.22 -6.85 -3.76
C GLN A 347 -24.60 -6.50 -2.32
N PHE A 348 -24.96 -5.24 -2.09
CA PHE A 348 -25.50 -4.76 -0.81
C PHE A 348 -26.58 -3.71 -1.04
N THR A 349 -27.83 -4.06 -0.78
CA THR A 349 -28.96 -3.14 -0.98
C THR A 349 -29.72 -2.96 0.32
N THR A 350 -29.83 -1.72 0.77
CA THR A 350 -30.68 -1.29 1.88
C THR A 350 -31.63 -0.16 1.44
N SER A 351 -32.55 0.21 2.33
CA SER A 351 -33.52 1.29 2.16
C SER A 351 -33.43 2.21 3.39
N PRO A 352 -33.57 3.54 3.24
CA PRO A 352 -33.53 4.46 4.38
C PRO A 352 -34.70 4.23 5.36
N THR A 353 -35.74 3.51 4.94
CA THR A 353 -36.87 3.09 5.80
C THR A 353 -36.64 1.74 6.49
N ASN A 354 -35.59 1.01 6.15
CA ASN A 354 -35.29 -0.32 6.68
C ASN A 354 -34.15 -0.20 7.70
N PRO A 355 -34.27 -0.71 8.94
CA PRO A 355 -33.23 -0.61 9.97
C PRO A 355 -31.93 -1.40 9.70
N ILE A 356 -31.67 -1.82 8.45
CA ILE A 356 -30.40 -2.45 8.08
C ILE A 356 -29.30 -1.38 8.04
N PRO A 357 -28.13 -1.63 8.65
CA PRO A 357 -27.05 -0.64 8.71
C PRO A 357 -26.49 -0.27 7.32
N GLU A 358 -25.94 0.94 7.23
CA GLU A 358 -25.15 1.42 6.10
C GLU A 358 -23.88 0.57 5.89
N LEU A 359 -23.46 0.34 4.64
CA LEU A 359 -22.16 -0.26 4.35
C LEU A 359 -21.05 0.78 4.64
N THR A 360 -20.23 0.54 5.66
CA THR A 360 -19.30 1.54 6.18
C THR A 360 -17.87 1.01 6.27
N ASP A 361 -16.89 1.91 6.14
CA ASP A 361 -15.49 1.64 6.50
C ASP A 361 -14.87 0.46 5.73
N PHE A 362 -14.81 0.55 4.41
CA PHE A 362 -14.28 -0.53 3.57
C PHE A 362 -13.35 -0.03 2.47
N VAL A 363 -12.39 -0.87 2.11
CA VAL A 363 -11.56 -0.74 0.91
C VAL A 363 -11.73 -1.98 0.06
N TYR A 364 -12.10 -1.78 -1.21
CA TYR A 364 -12.04 -2.82 -2.22
C TYR A 364 -11.00 -2.45 -3.25
N SER A 365 -9.91 -3.22 -3.31
CA SER A 365 -8.81 -2.91 -4.21
C SER A 365 -8.13 -4.11 -4.85
N ASP A 366 -7.46 -3.83 -5.97
CA ASP A 366 -6.50 -4.73 -6.59
C ASP A 366 -7.09 -6.06 -7.08
N PHE A 367 -8.32 -6.05 -7.60
CA PHE A 367 -8.92 -7.22 -8.26
C PHE A 367 -9.72 -6.83 -9.51
N GLU A 368 -9.99 -7.84 -10.33
CA GLU A 368 -10.84 -7.77 -11.50
C GLU A 368 -12.21 -8.40 -11.22
N VAL A 369 -13.26 -7.81 -11.79
CA VAL A 369 -14.58 -8.42 -11.94
C VAL A 369 -14.82 -8.61 -13.43
N ASP A 370 -14.84 -9.86 -13.87
CA ASP A 370 -15.16 -10.21 -15.26
C ASP A 370 -16.57 -10.78 -15.34
N CYS A 371 -17.47 -9.97 -15.89
CA CYS A 371 -18.88 -10.28 -16.04
C CYS A 371 -19.20 -11.03 -17.33
N GLN A 372 -18.20 -11.61 -18.02
CA GLN A 372 -18.43 -12.24 -19.33
C GLN A 372 -19.49 -13.34 -19.31
N ASP A 373 -19.71 -14.00 -18.18
CA ASP A 373 -20.68 -15.08 -18.01
C ASP A 373 -22.07 -14.58 -17.55
N GLN A 374 -22.26 -13.25 -17.47
CA GLN A 374 -23.59 -12.68 -17.26
C GLN A 374 -24.46 -12.84 -18.51
N VAL A 375 -25.72 -13.23 -18.33
CA VAL A 375 -26.67 -13.49 -19.42
C VAL A 375 -27.99 -12.76 -19.19
N LEU A 376 -28.76 -12.59 -20.26
CA LEU A 376 -30.12 -12.09 -20.15
C LEU A 376 -30.98 -13.14 -19.41
N PRO A 377 -31.70 -12.76 -18.35
CA PRO A 377 -32.73 -13.62 -17.79
C PRO A 377 -33.97 -13.66 -18.69
N ASP A 378 -34.87 -14.61 -18.41
CA ASP A 378 -36.11 -14.81 -19.17
C ASP A 378 -37.00 -13.56 -19.24
N GLU A 379 -36.92 -12.70 -18.23
CA GLU A 379 -37.64 -11.42 -18.13
C GLU A 379 -37.07 -10.32 -19.05
N GLY A 380 -35.94 -10.57 -19.72
CA GLY A 380 -35.25 -9.62 -20.60
C GLY A 380 -34.21 -8.76 -19.89
N TYR A 381 -33.88 -7.60 -20.47
CA TYR A 381 -32.81 -6.73 -19.97
C TYR A 381 -33.09 -6.22 -18.55
N LEU A 382 -32.10 -6.37 -17.67
CA LEU A 382 -32.17 -5.92 -16.28
C LEU A 382 -31.07 -4.90 -15.96
N PRO A 383 -31.42 -3.66 -15.59
CA PRO A 383 -30.44 -2.66 -15.15
C PRO A 383 -29.62 -3.07 -13.90
N ARG A 384 -30.12 -4.04 -13.13
CA ARG A 384 -29.45 -4.57 -11.93
C ARG A 384 -28.34 -5.60 -12.22
N THR A 385 -28.18 -6.04 -13.46
CA THR A 385 -27.11 -6.97 -13.87
C THR A 385 -25.78 -6.20 -13.99
N LYS A 386 -25.23 -5.83 -12.83
CA LYS A 386 -24.07 -4.95 -12.68
C LYS A 386 -22.81 -5.75 -12.36
N GLY A 387 -21.63 -5.16 -12.49
CA GLY A 387 -20.39 -5.76 -11.97
C GLY A 387 -20.32 -5.64 -10.44
N LEU A 388 -20.49 -4.43 -9.93
CA LEU A 388 -20.69 -4.14 -8.49
C LEU A 388 -22.05 -3.45 -8.30
N TYR A 389 -22.80 -3.84 -7.27
CA TYR A 389 -24.12 -3.28 -7.00
C TYR A 389 -24.38 -3.05 -5.51
N PHE A 390 -24.17 -1.83 -5.03
CA PHE A 390 -24.56 -1.51 -3.65
C PHE A 390 -25.01 -0.08 -3.46
N ASN A 391 -25.84 0.15 -2.44
CA ASN A 391 -26.36 1.47 -2.11
C ASN A 391 -26.18 1.80 -0.63
N PHE A 392 -26.26 3.09 -0.29
CA PHE A 392 -26.08 3.64 1.06
C PHE A 392 -24.78 3.17 1.69
N TYR A 393 -23.70 3.88 1.34
CA TYR A 393 -22.38 3.55 1.83
C TYR A 393 -21.59 4.78 2.23
N ARG A 394 -20.69 4.61 3.21
CA ARG A 394 -19.88 5.71 3.76
C ARG A 394 -18.46 5.30 4.08
N ARG A 395 -17.50 6.20 3.84
CA ARG A 395 -16.06 5.90 3.97
C ARG A 395 -15.67 4.62 3.22
N GLY A 396 -16.26 4.48 2.03
CA GLY A 396 -15.93 3.40 1.11
C GLY A 396 -14.89 3.86 0.10
N HIS A 397 -13.92 3.00 -0.20
CA HIS A 397 -12.91 3.27 -1.21
C HIS A 397 -12.84 2.12 -2.22
N LEU A 398 -13.23 2.41 -3.46
CA LEU A 398 -12.97 1.53 -4.59
C LEU A 398 -11.68 1.99 -5.28
N HIS A 399 -10.67 1.13 -5.31
CA HIS A 399 -9.33 1.54 -5.73
C HIS A 399 -8.67 0.50 -6.63
N ARG A 400 -8.13 0.90 -7.79
CA ARG A 400 -7.43 -0.01 -8.72
C ARG A 400 -8.22 -1.29 -9.03
N LEU A 401 -9.52 -1.14 -9.24
CA LEU A 401 -10.37 -2.24 -9.69
C LEU A 401 -10.42 -2.26 -11.22
N ARG A 402 -10.57 -3.45 -11.78
CA ARG A 402 -10.96 -3.61 -13.20
C ARG A 402 -12.33 -4.26 -13.27
N VAL A 403 -13.30 -3.64 -13.90
CA VAL A 403 -14.63 -4.23 -14.11
C VAL A 403 -14.91 -4.28 -15.61
N ARG A 404 -15.15 -5.48 -16.15
CA ARG A 404 -15.36 -5.64 -17.59
C ARG A 404 -16.53 -6.52 -17.94
N ASN A 405 -17.05 -6.31 -19.16
CA ASN A 405 -18.09 -7.15 -19.79
C ASN A 405 -19.43 -7.17 -19.04
N SER A 406 -19.72 -6.15 -18.22
CA SER A 406 -20.96 -6.12 -17.44
C SER A 406 -22.18 -6.09 -18.35
N GLY A 407 -23.21 -6.84 -17.97
CA GLY A 407 -24.45 -6.92 -18.74
C GLY A 407 -25.17 -5.57 -18.80
N ALA A 408 -25.26 -4.88 -17.67
CA ALA A 408 -25.66 -3.49 -17.52
C ALA A 408 -24.46 -2.67 -16.98
N THR A 409 -24.60 -1.98 -15.85
CA THR A 409 -23.58 -1.06 -15.33
C THR A 409 -22.33 -1.78 -14.82
N GLY A 410 -21.14 -1.26 -15.05
CA GLY A 410 -19.90 -1.82 -14.50
C GLY A 410 -19.87 -1.72 -12.97
N ILE A 411 -19.67 -0.52 -12.46
CA ILE A 411 -19.75 -0.18 -11.04
C ILE A 411 -21.01 0.65 -10.85
N GLY A 412 -22.09 0.03 -10.36
CA GLY A 412 -23.34 0.73 -10.12
C GLY A 412 -23.63 0.87 -8.64
N ILE A 413 -23.24 2.00 -8.08
CA ILE A 413 -23.26 2.23 -6.63
C ILE A 413 -23.94 3.55 -6.29
N ASP A 414 -24.84 3.54 -5.32
CA ASP A 414 -25.77 4.65 -5.09
C ASP A 414 -25.66 5.20 -3.65
N PHE A 415 -25.89 6.50 -3.48
CA PHE A 415 -25.95 7.20 -2.18
C PHE A 415 -24.64 7.15 -1.39
N ALA A 416 -23.58 7.63 -2.01
CA ALA A 416 -22.23 7.65 -1.46
C ALA A 416 -22.03 8.78 -0.43
N ARG A 417 -21.32 8.53 0.67
CA ARG A 417 -20.94 9.57 1.64
C ARG A 417 -19.48 9.45 2.04
N ASP A 418 -18.74 10.54 2.05
CA ASP A 418 -17.32 10.56 2.43
C ASP A 418 -16.49 9.46 1.73
N SER A 419 -16.75 9.23 0.44
CA SER A 419 -16.26 8.04 -0.28
C SER A 419 -15.49 8.38 -1.56
N ALA A 420 -14.73 7.41 -2.06
CA ALA A 420 -13.90 7.61 -3.24
C ALA A 420 -13.91 6.41 -4.20
N ILE A 421 -13.84 6.70 -5.50
CA ILE A 421 -13.63 5.75 -6.59
C ILE A 421 -12.41 6.23 -7.36
N THR A 422 -11.32 5.47 -7.30
CA THR A 422 -10.02 5.93 -7.81
C THR A 422 -9.27 4.88 -8.60
N GLU A 423 -8.64 5.30 -9.69
CA GLU A 423 -7.75 4.45 -10.51
C GLU A 423 -8.41 3.16 -11.01
N CYS A 424 -9.74 3.15 -11.15
CA CYS A 424 -10.48 2.00 -11.66
C CYS A 424 -10.54 2.01 -13.18
N VAL A 425 -10.55 0.83 -13.79
CA VAL A 425 -10.77 0.62 -15.22
C VAL A 425 -12.10 -0.07 -15.41
N VAL A 426 -13.03 0.55 -16.13
CA VAL A 426 -14.34 -0.02 -16.45
C VAL A 426 -14.54 -0.09 -17.96
N GLU A 427 -14.76 -1.28 -18.50
CA GLU A 427 -14.75 -1.47 -19.95
C GLU A 427 -15.80 -2.46 -20.48
N ASN A 428 -16.27 -2.22 -21.70
CA ASN A 428 -17.27 -3.07 -22.36
C ASN A 428 -18.52 -3.31 -21.49
N PHE A 429 -18.97 -2.24 -20.84
CA PHE A 429 -20.15 -2.26 -19.98
C PHE A 429 -21.44 -2.02 -20.78
N GLY A 430 -22.56 -2.53 -20.30
CA GLY A 430 -23.85 -2.45 -20.99
C GLY A 430 -24.01 -3.47 -22.12
N ARG A 431 -23.27 -4.59 -22.07
CA ARG A 431 -23.21 -5.60 -23.13
C ARG A 431 -24.56 -6.23 -23.47
N LEU A 432 -25.45 -6.35 -22.49
CA LEU A 432 -26.76 -6.98 -22.65
C LEU A 432 -27.89 -5.95 -22.88
N ALA A 433 -27.56 -4.66 -22.97
CA ALA A 433 -28.56 -3.64 -23.23
C ALA A 433 -29.14 -3.78 -24.65
N PRO A 434 -30.44 -3.44 -24.86
CA PRO A 434 -31.09 -3.59 -26.16
C PRO A 434 -30.37 -2.84 -27.30
N SER A 435 -30.32 -3.46 -28.48
CA SER A 435 -29.84 -2.83 -29.70
C SER A 435 -30.72 -1.65 -30.10
N GLY A 436 -30.11 -0.54 -30.56
CA GLY A 436 -30.85 0.65 -31.03
C GLY A 436 -31.36 1.58 -29.93
N ASN A 437 -31.16 1.26 -28.65
CA ASN A 437 -31.34 2.20 -27.56
C ASN A 437 -29.97 2.77 -27.14
N ASP A 438 -29.74 4.06 -27.41
CA ASP A 438 -28.48 4.73 -27.10
C ASP A 438 -28.44 5.32 -25.67
N ASN A 439 -29.55 5.26 -24.94
CA ASN A 439 -29.61 5.66 -23.53
C ASN A 439 -30.47 4.68 -22.70
N PRO A 440 -30.09 3.40 -22.62
CA PRO A 440 -30.81 2.42 -21.83
C PRO A 440 -30.64 2.71 -20.33
N ALA A 441 -31.64 2.38 -19.51
CA ALA A 441 -31.54 2.48 -18.06
C ALA A 441 -30.36 1.64 -17.54
N GLY A 442 -29.50 2.24 -16.71
CA GLY A 442 -28.22 1.65 -16.33
C GLY A 442 -27.20 1.66 -17.47
N ALA A 443 -26.44 0.57 -17.62
CA ALA A 443 -25.45 0.38 -18.69
C ALA A 443 -24.34 1.44 -18.78
N SER A 444 -24.00 2.06 -17.64
CA SER A 444 -22.90 3.02 -17.51
C SER A 444 -21.63 2.35 -16.95
N GLY A 445 -20.48 3.00 -17.09
CA GLY A 445 -19.23 2.51 -16.51
C GLY A 445 -19.29 2.65 -14.99
N LEU A 446 -19.23 3.90 -14.54
CA LEU A 446 -19.55 4.30 -13.17
C LEU A 446 -20.98 4.85 -13.14
N GLY A 447 -21.95 4.06 -12.70
CA GLY A 447 -23.33 4.50 -12.50
C GLY A 447 -23.53 4.89 -11.04
N LEU A 448 -23.69 6.19 -10.79
CA LEU A 448 -23.65 6.79 -9.46
C LEU A 448 -24.99 7.45 -9.17
N GLY A 449 -25.86 6.75 -8.45
CA GLY A 449 -27.11 7.29 -7.97
C GLY A 449 -26.89 8.23 -6.78
N ALA A 450 -27.60 9.35 -6.77
CA ALA A 450 -27.57 10.34 -5.70
C ALA A 450 -28.98 10.66 -5.19
N GLY A 451 -29.09 11.34 -4.05
CA GLY A 451 -30.35 11.89 -3.52
C GLY A 451 -30.79 11.32 -2.18
N GLY A 452 -30.04 10.38 -1.60
CA GLY A 452 -30.34 9.75 -0.31
C GLY A 452 -30.14 10.69 0.87
N THR A 453 -29.17 11.61 0.77
CA THR A 453 -28.97 12.73 1.71
C THR A 453 -28.62 14.03 0.98
N GLN A 454 -28.77 15.20 1.62
CA GLN A 454 -28.43 16.48 0.99
C GLN A 454 -26.94 16.60 0.64
N SER A 455 -26.06 15.99 1.42
CA SER A 455 -24.62 15.98 1.20
C SER A 455 -24.14 14.56 0.96
N GLU A 456 -23.71 14.27 -0.25
CA GLU A 456 -23.17 12.97 -0.67
C GLU A 456 -21.76 13.14 -1.23
N PRO A 457 -20.75 13.47 -0.37
CA PRO A 457 -19.40 13.71 -0.85
C PRO A 457 -18.83 12.45 -1.49
N LEU A 458 -18.52 12.56 -2.78
CA LEU A 458 -17.98 11.48 -3.59
C LEU A 458 -16.86 12.00 -4.47
N TYR A 459 -15.67 11.41 -4.32
CA TYR A 459 -14.50 11.73 -5.12
C TYR A 459 -14.27 10.66 -6.20
N VAL A 460 -14.46 11.03 -7.46
CA VAL A 460 -14.29 10.13 -8.63
C VAL A 460 -13.05 10.56 -9.40
N ALA A 461 -11.92 9.87 -9.19
CA ALA A 461 -10.64 10.35 -9.69
C ALA A 461 -9.75 9.33 -10.42
N GLY A 462 -9.13 9.75 -11.52
CA GLY A 462 -8.12 8.94 -12.22
C GLY A 462 -8.67 7.65 -12.84
N ASN A 463 -9.98 7.56 -13.10
CA ASN A 463 -10.62 6.36 -13.64
C ASN A 463 -10.57 6.34 -15.18
N PHE A 464 -10.65 5.15 -15.75
CA PHE A 464 -10.71 4.93 -17.18
C PHE A 464 -11.99 4.16 -17.55
N CYS A 465 -12.94 4.83 -18.21
CA CYS A 465 -14.21 4.21 -18.63
C CYS A 465 -14.29 4.13 -20.17
N ARG A 466 -14.38 2.93 -20.74
CA ARG A 466 -14.36 2.79 -22.21
C ARG A 466 -15.28 1.76 -22.83
N ASN A 467 -15.56 1.99 -24.12
CA ASN A 467 -16.22 1.05 -25.01
C ASN A 467 -17.56 0.56 -24.46
N GLY A 468 -18.28 1.43 -23.75
CA GLY A 468 -19.51 1.06 -23.08
C GLY A 468 -20.75 1.63 -23.77
N LYS A 469 -21.90 1.04 -23.44
CA LYS A 469 -23.16 1.34 -24.13
C LYS A 469 -23.70 2.73 -23.81
N ASN A 470 -23.66 3.16 -22.56
CA ASN A 470 -24.23 4.43 -22.12
C ASN A 470 -23.12 5.42 -21.71
N PHE A 471 -23.11 5.90 -20.47
CA PHE A 471 -22.14 6.89 -20.00
C PHE A 471 -20.86 6.24 -19.45
N GLY A 472 -19.71 6.87 -19.65
CA GLY A 472 -18.48 6.54 -18.92
C GLY A 472 -18.67 6.74 -17.41
N ILE A 473 -19.07 7.95 -17.03
CA ILE A 473 -19.48 8.33 -15.67
C ILE A 473 -20.88 8.90 -15.73
N PHE A 474 -21.78 8.39 -14.89
CA PHE A 474 -23.18 8.79 -14.83
C PHE A 474 -23.54 9.19 -13.42
N LEU A 475 -23.91 10.44 -13.23
CA LEU A 475 -24.49 10.95 -12.00
C LEU A 475 -25.99 11.08 -12.20
N GLU A 476 -26.79 10.39 -11.40
CA GLU A 476 -28.25 10.41 -11.54
C GLU A 476 -28.90 10.70 -10.21
N LYS A 477 -29.76 11.72 -10.16
CA LYS A 477 -30.69 11.87 -9.04
C LYS A 477 -31.68 10.70 -9.08
N GLN A 478 -31.61 9.84 -8.07
CA GLN A 478 -32.60 8.78 -7.89
C GLN A 478 -33.96 9.36 -7.48
N HIS A 479 -35.02 8.56 -7.66
CA HIS A 479 -36.40 8.96 -7.39
C HIS A 479 -37.05 8.11 -6.29
N GLY A 480 -38.14 8.63 -5.73
CA GLY A 480 -38.95 7.97 -4.72
C GLY A 480 -38.67 8.45 -3.30
N THR A 481 -39.35 7.84 -2.32
CA THR A 481 -39.23 8.19 -0.89
C THR A 481 -37.81 8.06 -0.35
N ASN A 482 -36.97 7.30 -1.03
CA ASN A 482 -35.60 6.98 -0.63
C ASN A 482 -34.56 7.94 -1.20
N ALA A 483 -34.95 8.86 -2.09
CA ALA A 483 -34.06 9.86 -2.68
C ALA A 483 -34.70 11.27 -2.75
N PRO A 484 -35.09 11.85 -1.59
CA PRO A 484 -35.82 13.12 -1.57
C PRO A 484 -34.92 14.34 -1.83
N TYR A 485 -33.59 14.19 -1.77
CA TYR A 485 -32.66 15.30 -1.84
C TYR A 485 -32.10 15.52 -3.26
N SER A 486 -31.57 16.72 -3.49
CA SER A 486 -30.70 17.01 -4.63
C SER A 486 -29.31 17.15 -4.07
N SER A 487 -28.56 16.06 -4.13
CA SER A 487 -27.32 15.92 -3.37
C SER A 487 -26.19 16.76 -3.93
N GLU A 488 -25.36 17.24 -3.02
CA GLU A 488 -24.20 18.09 -3.29
C GLU A 488 -22.87 17.35 -3.03
N HIS A 489 -21.76 17.98 -3.43
CA HIS A 489 -20.37 17.60 -3.11
C HIS A 489 -19.76 16.44 -3.92
N THR A 490 -20.28 16.14 -5.11
CA THR A 490 -19.59 15.22 -6.04
C THR A 490 -18.48 15.93 -6.82
N ILE A 491 -17.28 15.36 -6.83
CA ILE A 491 -16.13 15.84 -7.60
C ILE A 491 -15.66 14.75 -8.56
N VAL A 492 -15.55 15.09 -9.85
CA VAL A 492 -15.11 14.23 -10.95
C VAL A 492 -13.82 14.79 -11.53
N THR A 493 -12.67 14.14 -11.33
CA THR A 493 -11.39 14.70 -11.77
C THR A 493 -10.34 13.74 -12.31
N GLY A 494 -9.58 14.16 -13.33
CA GLY A 494 -8.50 13.33 -13.88
C GLY A 494 -8.96 12.05 -14.58
N ASN A 495 -10.25 11.92 -14.91
CA ASN A 495 -10.79 10.72 -15.54
C ASN A 495 -10.63 10.76 -17.06
N THR A 496 -10.54 9.59 -17.68
CA THR A 496 -10.62 9.43 -19.14
C THR A 496 -11.82 8.58 -19.50
N CYS A 497 -12.71 9.11 -20.34
CA CYS A 497 -13.87 8.38 -20.85
C CYS A 497 -13.92 8.42 -22.37
N THR A 498 -13.90 7.25 -23.01
CA THR A 498 -13.76 7.11 -24.47
C THR A 498 -14.56 5.95 -25.07
N GLY A 499 -15.09 6.11 -26.28
CA GLY A 499 -15.85 5.06 -26.97
C GLY A 499 -17.20 4.75 -26.31
N ASN A 500 -17.77 5.69 -25.57
CA ASN A 500 -19.07 5.55 -24.90
C ASN A 500 -20.15 6.37 -25.64
N ASN A 501 -21.42 6.26 -25.23
CA ASN A 501 -22.43 7.22 -25.68
C ASN A 501 -22.11 8.63 -25.15
N ALA A 502 -21.75 8.76 -23.87
CA ALA A 502 -21.21 10.01 -23.36
C ALA A 502 -20.05 9.80 -22.39
N GLY A 503 -19.12 10.75 -22.32
CA GLY A 503 -18.03 10.71 -21.35
C GLY A 503 -18.56 10.87 -19.92
N LEU A 504 -19.31 11.95 -19.70
CA LEU A 504 -19.97 12.28 -18.44
C LEU A 504 -21.45 12.60 -18.66
N GLY A 505 -22.31 12.08 -17.80
CA GLY A 505 -23.72 12.47 -17.68
C GLY A 505 -24.01 13.07 -16.31
N ASP A 506 -24.46 14.32 -16.26
CA ASP A 506 -24.99 14.96 -15.05
C ASP A 506 -26.52 15.07 -15.14
N CYS A 507 -27.18 14.19 -14.40
CA CYS A 507 -28.62 13.98 -14.45
C CYS A 507 -29.29 14.21 -13.09
N GLY A 508 -29.01 15.38 -12.51
CA GLY A 508 -29.76 15.93 -11.39
C GLY A 508 -28.97 16.06 -10.08
N VAL A 509 -27.64 15.96 -10.13
CA VAL A 509 -26.79 16.30 -8.99
C VAL A 509 -26.62 17.82 -8.93
N ASP A 510 -26.50 18.33 -7.71
CA ASP A 510 -26.33 19.75 -7.46
C ASP A 510 -24.87 20.08 -7.12
N GLY A 511 -24.31 21.12 -7.73
CA GLY A 511 -22.96 21.58 -7.40
C GLY A 511 -21.83 20.64 -7.84
N MET A 512 -22.04 19.76 -8.84
CA MET A 512 -20.96 18.88 -9.34
C MET A 512 -19.77 19.70 -9.85
N ILE A 513 -18.55 19.31 -9.46
CA ILE A 513 -17.32 19.84 -10.04
C ILE A 513 -16.68 18.77 -10.93
N ALA A 514 -16.63 18.99 -12.24
CA ALA A 514 -15.90 18.15 -13.18
C ALA A 514 -14.67 18.89 -13.71
N THR A 515 -13.47 18.46 -13.31
CA THR A 515 -12.23 19.15 -13.68
C THR A 515 -11.05 18.26 -14.08
N ASN A 516 -10.23 18.72 -15.03
CA ASN A 516 -9.04 18.01 -15.53
C ASN A 516 -9.36 16.63 -16.14
N ASN A 517 -10.55 16.44 -16.72
CA ASN A 517 -10.94 15.19 -17.36
C ASN A 517 -10.70 15.20 -18.87
N ASN A 518 -10.62 14.02 -19.47
CA ASN A 518 -10.61 13.80 -20.90
C ASN A 518 -11.87 13.04 -21.34
N PHE A 519 -12.77 13.74 -22.03
CA PHE A 519 -14.01 13.19 -22.58
C PHE A 519 -13.94 13.22 -24.10
N SER A 520 -13.38 12.15 -24.67
CA SER A 520 -13.05 12.09 -26.09
C SER A 520 -13.55 10.84 -26.79
N GLU A 521 -13.83 10.95 -28.09
CA GLU A 521 -14.18 9.79 -28.93
C GLU A 521 -15.44 9.05 -28.42
N ASN A 522 -16.38 9.77 -27.82
CA ASN A 522 -17.72 9.30 -27.46
C ASN A 522 -18.75 9.82 -28.47
N ASN A 523 -20.05 9.50 -28.35
CA ASN A 523 -21.06 10.25 -29.11
C ASN A 523 -21.14 11.70 -28.62
N TYR A 524 -21.16 11.92 -27.31
CA TYR A 524 -21.14 13.24 -26.68
C TYR A 524 -20.02 13.32 -25.64
N GLY A 525 -19.39 14.48 -25.49
CA GLY A 525 -18.38 14.65 -24.44
C GLY A 525 -19.01 14.65 -23.05
N VAL A 526 -19.86 15.66 -22.80
CA VAL A 526 -20.63 15.81 -21.57
C VAL A 526 -22.10 16.02 -21.92
N ILE A 527 -22.99 15.32 -21.22
CA ILE A 527 -24.44 15.54 -21.29
C ILE A 527 -24.93 16.04 -19.94
N ILE A 528 -25.67 17.16 -19.96
CA ILE A 528 -26.42 17.67 -18.81
C ILE A 528 -27.89 17.52 -19.19
N SER A 529 -28.61 16.61 -18.54
CA SER A 529 -29.98 16.27 -18.97
C SER A 529 -30.80 15.62 -17.85
N PRO A 530 -32.13 15.51 -17.98
CA PRO A 530 -32.98 14.75 -17.04
C PRO A 530 -32.62 13.26 -16.85
N GLY A 531 -31.70 12.70 -17.64
CA GLY A 531 -31.25 11.31 -17.52
C GLY A 531 -32.28 10.27 -17.94
N THR A 532 -32.09 9.03 -17.48
CA THR A 532 -32.88 7.87 -17.92
C THR A 532 -34.25 7.77 -17.24
N VAL A 533 -34.41 8.43 -16.11
CA VAL A 533 -35.62 8.43 -15.28
C VAL A 533 -36.42 9.75 -15.38
N LEU A 534 -36.06 10.62 -16.32
CA LEU A 534 -36.73 11.90 -16.61
C LEU A 534 -36.85 12.81 -15.37
N ALA A 535 -35.71 12.97 -14.68
CA ALA A 535 -35.55 13.87 -13.55
C ALA A 535 -35.45 15.34 -13.99
N TYR A 536 -34.49 16.05 -13.43
CA TYR A 536 -34.05 17.38 -13.84
C TYR A 536 -32.59 17.29 -14.30
N PRO A 537 -32.14 18.17 -15.19
CA PRO A 537 -30.72 18.33 -15.45
C PRO A 537 -29.96 18.68 -14.17
N GLY A 538 -28.66 18.40 -14.13
CA GLY A 538 -27.80 18.89 -13.06
C GLY A 538 -27.84 20.41 -12.90
N SER A 539 -27.60 20.90 -11.68
CA SER A 539 -27.69 22.32 -11.32
C SER A 539 -26.43 22.79 -10.59
N ARG A 540 -26.11 24.08 -10.69
CA ARG A 540 -24.96 24.74 -10.01
C ARG A 540 -23.61 24.06 -10.28
N GLY A 541 -23.52 23.30 -11.37
CA GLY A 541 -22.34 22.53 -11.73
C GLY A 541 -21.24 23.37 -12.36
N ARG A 542 -20.02 22.84 -12.35
CA ARG A 542 -18.82 23.45 -12.93
C ARG A 542 -18.08 22.44 -13.80
N LEU A 543 -17.97 22.72 -15.09
CA LEU A 543 -17.08 22.03 -16.03
C LEU A 543 -15.84 22.89 -16.22
N GLN A 544 -14.70 22.47 -15.66
CA GLN A 544 -13.48 23.27 -15.62
C GLN A 544 -12.23 22.56 -16.12
N CYS A 545 -11.44 23.18 -17.00
CA CYS A 545 -10.12 22.65 -17.39
C CYS A 545 -10.18 21.24 -18.02
N ASN A 546 -11.26 20.87 -18.69
CA ASN A 546 -11.40 19.57 -19.34
C ASN A 546 -10.95 19.61 -20.81
N ILE A 547 -10.55 18.45 -21.34
CA ILE A 547 -10.40 18.20 -22.77
C ILE A 547 -11.65 17.45 -23.24
N ILE A 548 -12.41 18.07 -24.14
CA ILE A 548 -13.66 17.53 -24.67
C ILE A 548 -13.53 17.50 -26.19
N ALA A 549 -13.15 16.34 -26.74
CA ALA A 549 -12.67 16.32 -28.11
C ALA A 549 -13.06 15.10 -28.94
N LYS A 550 -13.22 15.29 -30.25
CA LYS A 550 -13.46 14.19 -31.21
C LYS A 550 -14.72 13.36 -30.90
N ASN A 551 -15.70 13.94 -30.23
CA ASN A 551 -16.97 13.25 -30.01
C ASN A 551 -17.79 13.27 -31.31
N ALA A 552 -18.55 12.22 -31.59
CA ALA A 552 -19.26 12.08 -32.87
C ALA A 552 -20.33 13.16 -33.09
N LYS A 553 -20.89 13.71 -32.00
CA LYS A 553 -21.91 14.76 -31.98
C LYS A 553 -21.37 16.00 -31.26
N HIS A 554 -21.97 16.39 -30.14
CA HIS A 554 -21.60 17.61 -29.41
C HIS A 554 -20.45 17.38 -28.43
N GLY A 555 -19.68 18.44 -28.16
CA GLY A 555 -18.75 18.47 -27.04
C GLY A 555 -19.50 18.50 -25.70
N VAL A 556 -20.17 19.61 -25.41
CA VAL A 556 -21.08 19.75 -24.27
C VAL A 556 -22.51 19.83 -24.79
N TYR A 557 -23.40 18.99 -24.27
CA TYR A 557 -24.81 18.97 -24.64
C TYR A 557 -25.70 19.16 -23.42
N TYR A 558 -26.27 20.35 -23.29
CA TYR A 558 -27.36 20.60 -22.35
C TYR A 558 -28.67 20.28 -23.06
N ASN A 559 -29.39 19.26 -22.57
CA ASN A 559 -30.63 18.79 -23.16
C ASN A 559 -31.68 18.60 -22.08
N SER A 560 -32.64 19.52 -21.99
CA SER A 560 -33.70 19.42 -20.99
C SER A 560 -35.08 19.65 -21.59
N THR A 561 -35.99 18.72 -21.33
CA THR A 561 -37.43 18.91 -21.59
C THR A 561 -38.22 19.19 -20.32
N THR A 562 -37.54 19.17 -19.16
CA THR A 562 -38.12 19.47 -17.85
C THR A 562 -37.62 20.83 -17.37
N GLU A 563 -38.44 21.50 -16.57
CA GLU A 563 -38.10 22.81 -16.02
C GLU A 563 -36.81 22.72 -15.22
N GLN A 564 -35.85 23.58 -15.56
CA GLN A 564 -34.59 23.69 -14.83
C GLN A 564 -34.92 24.17 -13.42
N ARG A 565 -34.40 23.49 -12.39
CA ARG A 565 -34.37 24.10 -11.05
C ARG A 565 -33.49 25.34 -11.09
N ASP A 566 -33.77 26.35 -10.27
CA ASP A 566 -32.90 27.53 -10.12
C ASP A 566 -31.43 27.08 -9.98
N GLY A 567 -30.65 27.19 -11.06
CA GLY A 567 -29.47 26.37 -11.20
C GLY A 567 -28.54 26.83 -12.31
N GLU A 568 -27.56 27.61 -11.94
CA GLU A 568 -26.48 28.12 -12.79
C GLU A 568 -25.61 26.97 -13.30
N TYR A 569 -24.93 27.10 -14.44
CA TYR A 569 -23.87 26.16 -14.81
C TYR A 569 -22.67 26.92 -15.35
N GLN A 570 -21.48 26.57 -14.87
CA GLN A 570 -20.24 27.20 -15.32
C GLN A 570 -19.50 26.27 -16.27
N ILE A 571 -19.23 26.74 -17.47
CA ILE A 571 -18.40 26.06 -18.46
C ILE A 571 -17.17 26.94 -18.64
N ASP A 572 -16.05 26.56 -18.03
CA ASP A 572 -14.91 27.44 -17.83
C ASP A 572 -13.57 26.79 -18.19
N SER A 573 -12.75 27.49 -18.97
CA SER A 573 -11.36 27.10 -19.26
C SER A 573 -11.19 25.70 -19.88
N ASN A 574 -12.20 25.22 -20.62
CA ASN A 574 -12.15 23.92 -21.29
C ASN A 574 -11.56 24.03 -22.71
N THR A 575 -10.97 22.94 -23.19
CA THR A 575 -10.65 22.75 -24.61
C THR A 575 -11.72 21.87 -25.26
N ILE A 576 -12.55 22.44 -26.12
CA ILE A 576 -13.70 21.80 -26.76
C ILE A 576 -13.50 21.79 -28.27
N ARG A 577 -13.11 20.66 -28.85
CA ARG A 577 -12.64 20.63 -30.23
C ARG A 577 -12.95 19.39 -31.03
N ASP A 578 -12.96 19.53 -32.35
CA ASP A 578 -13.06 18.38 -33.26
C ASP A 578 -14.32 17.52 -33.06
N ASN A 579 -15.35 18.05 -32.41
CA ASN A 579 -16.60 17.33 -32.24
C ASN A 579 -17.41 17.39 -33.55
N GLY A 580 -18.14 16.32 -33.88
CA GLY A 580 -18.78 16.15 -35.18
C GLY A 580 -19.93 17.12 -35.47
N GLU A 581 -20.52 17.70 -34.42
CA GLU A 581 -21.56 18.73 -34.50
C GLU A 581 -21.08 20.00 -33.77
N ASP A 582 -21.80 20.49 -32.77
CA ASP A 582 -21.44 21.71 -32.05
C ASP A 582 -20.39 21.50 -30.94
N GLY A 583 -19.62 22.54 -30.65
CA GLY A 583 -18.76 22.55 -29.46
C GLY A 583 -19.59 22.51 -28.18
N ILE A 584 -20.46 23.51 -28.01
CA ILE A 584 -21.44 23.59 -26.91
C ILE A 584 -22.83 23.73 -27.53
N ASN A 585 -23.75 22.82 -27.21
CA ASN A 585 -25.14 22.85 -27.65
C ASN A 585 -26.06 22.93 -26.44
N LEU A 586 -26.96 23.92 -26.45
CA LEU A 586 -27.96 24.16 -25.43
C LEU A 586 -29.34 24.01 -26.09
N LYS A 587 -30.08 22.98 -25.67
CA LYS A 587 -31.40 22.64 -26.19
C LYS A 587 -32.36 22.40 -25.04
N ALA A 588 -33.28 23.34 -24.83
CA ALA A 588 -34.27 23.26 -23.77
C ALA A 588 -35.69 23.57 -24.27
N PRO A 589 -36.31 22.69 -25.08
CA PRO A 589 -37.55 23.00 -25.77
C PRO A 589 -38.69 23.36 -24.81
N GLY A 590 -39.25 24.56 -24.96
CA GLY A 590 -40.31 25.08 -24.10
C GLY A 590 -39.87 25.39 -22.66
N GLN A 591 -38.57 25.39 -22.38
CA GLN A 591 -37.97 25.65 -21.08
C GLN A 591 -37.00 26.83 -21.15
N GLU A 592 -36.50 27.24 -19.99
CA GLU A 592 -35.48 28.28 -19.89
C GLU A 592 -34.08 27.68 -19.70
N VAL A 593 -33.08 28.41 -20.16
CA VAL A 593 -31.65 28.14 -19.93
C VAL A 593 -31.10 29.31 -19.13
N ARG A 594 -31.10 29.18 -17.80
CA ARG A 594 -30.84 30.29 -16.87
C ARG A 594 -29.41 30.35 -16.38
N SER A 595 -28.87 31.56 -16.27
CA SER A 595 -27.64 31.85 -15.53
C SER A 595 -26.43 30.99 -15.94
N MET A 596 -26.33 30.69 -17.24
CA MET A 596 -25.19 29.97 -17.79
C MET A 596 -24.00 30.92 -17.87
N PHE A 597 -22.86 30.52 -17.31
CA PHE A 597 -21.62 31.27 -17.39
C PHE A 597 -20.58 30.49 -18.17
N ILE A 598 -20.34 30.92 -19.41
CA ILE A 598 -19.46 30.26 -20.37
C ILE A 598 -18.25 31.16 -20.57
N GLN A 599 -17.10 30.80 -20.02
CA GLN A 599 -15.92 31.67 -20.05
C GLN A 599 -14.58 30.98 -20.31
N GLY A 600 -13.65 31.71 -20.92
CA GLY A 600 -12.26 31.27 -21.03
C GLY A 600 -12.04 29.98 -21.83
N ASN A 601 -13.05 29.47 -22.54
CA ASN A 601 -12.96 28.21 -23.26
C ASN A 601 -12.29 28.38 -24.63
N ASP A 602 -11.61 27.34 -25.06
CA ASP A 602 -11.12 27.16 -26.42
C ASP A 602 -12.06 26.24 -27.18
N VAL A 603 -12.86 26.80 -28.08
CA VAL A 603 -13.91 26.06 -28.79
C VAL A 603 -13.67 26.12 -30.31
N TYR A 604 -13.15 25.03 -30.87
CA TYR A 604 -12.63 25.10 -32.24
C TYR A 604 -12.72 23.82 -33.06
N ARG A 605 -12.74 23.97 -34.38
CA ARG A 605 -12.79 22.84 -35.32
C ARG A 605 -13.96 21.88 -35.07
N ASN A 606 -15.06 22.38 -34.51
CA ASN A 606 -16.27 21.58 -34.39
C ASN A 606 -17.04 21.58 -35.72
N GLY A 607 -17.81 20.53 -35.96
CA GLY A 607 -18.48 20.27 -37.24
C GLY A 607 -19.49 21.34 -37.63
N ARG A 608 -20.17 21.96 -36.66
CA ARG A 608 -21.16 23.01 -36.88
C ARG A 608 -20.84 24.28 -36.09
N HIS A 609 -21.53 24.60 -35.00
CA HIS A 609 -21.29 25.86 -34.29
C HIS A 609 -20.24 25.71 -33.18
N GLY A 610 -19.59 26.81 -32.80
CA GLY A 610 -18.81 26.86 -31.57
C GLY A 610 -19.73 26.76 -30.36
N LEU A 611 -20.65 27.71 -30.22
CA LEU A 611 -21.78 27.68 -29.29
C LEU A 611 -23.09 27.70 -30.08
N ASN A 612 -24.06 26.87 -29.68
CA ASN A 612 -25.41 26.84 -30.23
C ASN A 612 -26.46 26.86 -29.13
N LEU A 613 -27.22 27.96 -29.03
CA LEU A 613 -28.53 27.95 -28.38
C LEU A 613 -29.55 27.50 -29.42
N GLU A 614 -29.89 26.21 -29.39
CA GLU A 614 -30.78 25.57 -30.37
C GLU A 614 -32.25 25.86 -30.09
N ASP A 615 -32.65 25.75 -28.82
CA ASP A 615 -34.04 25.85 -28.37
C ASP A 615 -34.06 26.22 -26.86
N GLY A 616 -35.18 26.75 -26.40
CA GLY A 616 -35.37 27.30 -25.05
C GLY A 616 -35.03 28.78 -24.96
N THR A 617 -35.45 29.42 -23.87
CA THR A 617 -35.18 30.86 -23.64
C THR A 617 -33.93 31.04 -22.79
N ALA A 618 -32.87 31.62 -23.34
CA ALA A 618 -31.69 31.98 -22.57
C ALA A 618 -31.97 33.23 -21.73
N ILE A 619 -31.72 33.15 -20.43
CA ILE A 619 -31.92 34.27 -19.50
C ILE A 619 -30.67 34.41 -18.63
N ASN A 620 -30.13 35.62 -18.53
CA ASN A 620 -28.93 35.88 -17.73
C ASN A 620 -27.73 35.02 -18.16
N MET A 621 -27.55 34.81 -19.47
CA MET A 621 -26.45 34.01 -20.01
C MET A 621 -25.26 34.91 -20.32
N ASP A 622 -24.10 34.57 -19.77
CA ASP A 622 -22.86 35.30 -19.98
C ASP A 622 -21.85 34.42 -20.71
N VAL A 623 -21.52 34.80 -21.94
CA VAL A 623 -20.53 34.16 -22.81
C VAL A 623 -19.36 35.11 -23.00
N VAL A 624 -18.32 34.96 -22.18
CA VAL A 624 -17.25 35.96 -22.08
C VAL A 624 -15.85 35.40 -22.19
N ASN A 625 -14.92 36.15 -22.79
CA ASN A 625 -13.49 35.79 -22.86
C ASN A 625 -13.20 34.41 -23.49
N ASN A 626 -14.11 33.85 -24.30
CA ASN A 626 -13.88 32.59 -25.00
C ASN A 626 -13.13 32.82 -26.31
N ARG A 627 -12.51 31.76 -26.83
CA ARG A 627 -11.94 31.71 -28.17
C ARG A 627 -12.73 30.71 -29.01
N PHE A 628 -13.46 31.21 -30.00
CA PHE A 628 -14.18 30.41 -30.99
C PHE A 628 -13.45 30.50 -32.33
N TRP A 629 -12.98 29.39 -32.88
CA TRP A 629 -12.37 29.44 -34.21
C TRP A 629 -12.51 28.20 -35.08
N ASN A 630 -12.52 28.41 -36.39
CA ASN A 630 -12.49 27.34 -37.40
C ASN A 630 -13.61 26.29 -37.21
N ASN A 631 -14.76 26.69 -36.65
CA ASN A 631 -15.93 25.80 -36.56
C ASN A 631 -16.63 25.72 -37.94
N GLY A 632 -17.61 24.84 -38.08
CA GLY A 632 -18.35 24.64 -39.33
C GLY A 632 -17.66 23.69 -40.31
N LEU A 633 -16.88 22.72 -39.80
CA LEU A 633 -16.08 21.81 -40.64
C LEU A 633 -16.91 20.80 -41.45
N THR A 634 -18.06 20.37 -40.93
CA THR A 634 -18.90 19.31 -41.55
C THR A 634 -20.22 19.86 -42.06
N ALA A 635 -20.72 20.94 -41.47
CA ALA A 635 -21.93 21.66 -41.87
C ALA A 635 -21.74 23.17 -41.68
N ALA A 636 -22.58 23.97 -42.34
CA ALA A 636 -22.54 25.43 -42.17
C ALA A 636 -22.71 25.79 -40.68
N GLY A 637 -21.70 26.50 -40.15
CA GLY A 637 -21.55 26.73 -38.72
C GLY A 637 -21.15 28.16 -38.39
N ASN A 638 -21.41 28.61 -37.17
CA ASN A 638 -21.15 29.97 -36.69
C ASN A 638 -20.20 29.90 -35.49
N GLY A 639 -19.54 31.00 -35.15
CA GLY A 639 -18.82 31.10 -33.88
C GLY A 639 -19.80 30.92 -32.72
N VAL A 640 -20.82 31.79 -32.69
CA VAL A 640 -21.96 31.73 -31.78
C VAL A 640 -23.26 31.74 -32.57
N ASN A 641 -24.15 30.80 -32.30
CA ASN A 641 -25.47 30.66 -32.91
C ASN A 641 -26.57 30.78 -31.85
N LEU A 642 -27.44 31.78 -31.98
CA LEU A 642 -28.55 32.07 -31.09
C LEU A 642 -29.86 31.85 -31.86
N ALA A 643 -30.27 30.59 -31.98
CA ALA A 643 -31.45 30.21 -32.76
C ALA A 643 -32.76 30.55 -32.05
N SER A 644 -32.72 30.71 -30.72
CA SER A 644 -33.86 30.96 -29.84
C SER A 644 -33.71 32.25 -29.04
N ASP A 645 -34.74 32.61 -28.29
CA ASP A 645 -34.85 33.88 -27.56
C ASP A 645 -33.79 34.04 -26.48
N VAL A 646 -33.27 35.27 -26.35
CA VAL A 646 -32.19 35.62 -25.43
C VAL A 646 -32.55 36.91 -24.69
N ILE A 647 -32.45 36.86 -23.36
CA ILE A 647 -32.90 37.92 -22.45
C ILE A 647 -31.81 38.21 -21.42
N LEU A 648 -31.55 39.49 -21.14
CA LEU A 648 -30.65 39.95 -20.06
C LEU A 648 -29.27 39.28 -20.10
N SER A 649 -28.64 39.20 -21.27
CA SER A 649 -27.46 38.33 -21.49
C SER A 649 -26.29 39.09 -22.11
N SER A 650 -25.05 38.65 -21.89
CA SER A 650 -23.84 39.24 -22.48
C SER A 650 -23.04 38.23 -23.31
N PHE A 651 -22.61 38.65 -24.49
CA PHE A 651 -21.70 37.95 -25.39
C PHE A 651 -20.54 38.88 -25.68
N SER A 652 -19.56 38.93 -24.77
CA SER A 652 -18.56 39.99 -24.78
C SER A 652 -17.12 39.52 -24.60
N ALA A 653 -16.18 40.35 -25.09
CA ALA A 653 -14.74 40.09 -24.98
C ALA A 653 -14.23 38.78 -25.62
N ASN A 654 -15.04 38.11 -26.45
CA ASN A 654 -14.65 36.87 -27.10
C ASN A 654 -13.71 37.11 -28.29
N LYS A 655 -12.93 36.08 -28.65
CA LYS A 655 -12.16 36.03 -29.91
C LYS A 655 -12.88 35.07 -30.85
N ILE A 656 -13.52 35.60 -31.87
CA ILE A 656 -14.35 34.82 -32.79
C ILE A 656 -13.77 34.91 -34.20
N ARG A 657 -13.03 33.87 -34.60
CA ARG A 657 -12.14 33.94 -35.76
C ARG A 657 -12.33 32.77 -36.71
N ASP A 658 -12.01 32.99 -37.96
CA ASP A 658 -11.59 31.91 -38.84
C ASP A 658 -10.20 32.25 -39.36
N ILE A 659 -9.24 31.35 -39.14
CA ILE A 659 -7.83 31.56 -39.50
C ILE A 659 -7.39 30.67 -40.67
N GLN A 660 -8.34 30.05 -41.36
CA GLN A 660 -8.08 29.21 -42.52
C GLN A 660 -8.08 30.04 -43.80
N SER A 661 -7.38 29.55 -44.84
CA SER A 661 -7.39 30.18 -46.17
C SER A 661 -8.76 30.15 -46.84
N THR A 662 -9.55 29.12 -46.52
CA THR A 662 -10.95 28.96 -46.90
C THR A 662 -11.76 28.91 -45.62
N PRO A 663 -12.46 29.99 -45.26
CA PRO A 663 -13.23 30.03 -44.03
C PRO A 663 -14.35 28.98 -44.01
N THR A 664 -14.51 28.29 -42.89
CA THR A 664 -15.61 27.35 -42.64
C THR A 664 -16.64 27.95 -41.68
N GLN A 665 -16.19 28.81 -40.76
CA GLN A 665 -17.06 29.52 -39.82
C GLN A 665 -17.71 30.72 -40.52
N GLN A 666 -19.05 30.76 -40.54
CA GLN A 666 -19.84 31.69 -41.33
C GLN A 666 -19.89 33.10 -40.71
N TYR A 667 -20.62 33.24 -39.60
CA TYR A 667 -20.73 34.50 -38.85
C TYR A 667 -20.01 34.39 -37.50
N PRO A 668 -19.42 35.49 -36.99
CA PRO A 668 -19.00 35.55 -35.60
C PRO A 668 -20.17 35.29 -34.64
N VAL A 669 -21.27 36.02 -34.80
CA VAL A 669 -22.53 35.82 -34.09
C VAL A 669 -23.67 35.85 -35.09
N TYR A 670 -24.47 34.79 -35.08
CA TYR A 670 -25.75 34.71 -35.79
C TYR A 670 -26.87 34.59 -34.77
N ALA A 671 -27.89 35.44 -34.87
CA ALA A 671 -29.04 35.42 -33.98
C ALA A 671 -30.36 35.54 -34.75
N SER A 672 -31.16 34.48 -34.73
CA SER A 672 -32.51 34.46 -35.30
C SER A 672 -33.61 34.59 -34.25
N GLY A 673 -33.32 34.26 -32.99
CA GLY A 673 -34.24 34.47 -31.88
C GLY A 673 -34.37 35.94 -31.47
N THR A 674 -35.42 36.24 -30.70
CA THR A 674 -35.65 37.59 -30.15
C THR A 674 -34.58 37.93 -29.12
N LEU A 675 -33.99 39.12 -29.24
CA LEU A 675 -32.97 39.63 -28.33
C LEU A 675 -33.57 40.77 -27.50
N THR A 676 -33.59 40.63 -26.18
CA THR A 676 -34.07 41.66 -25.25
C THR A 676 -33.04 41.92 -24.16
N ASP A 677 -32.54 43.16 -24.07
CA ASP A 677 -31.49 43.53 -23.11
C ASP A 677 -30.22 42.67 -23.26
N VAL A 678 -29.73 42.56 -24.50
CA VAL A 678 -28.57 41.72 -24.84
C VAL A 678 -27.38 42.59 -25.27
N ASP A 679 -26.21 42.33 -24.69
CA ASP A 679 -24.96 42.96 -25.08
C ASP A 679 -24.09 42.03 -25.93
N ILE A 680 -23.67 42.48 -27.12
CA ILE A 680 -22.77 41.76 -28.03
C ILE A 680 -21.60 42.68 -28.36
N SER A 681 -20.74 42.95 -27.37
CA SER A 681 -19.72 44.01 -27.43
C SER A 681 -18.30 43.51 -27.19
N PHE A 682 -17.30 44.25 -27.66
CA PHE A 682 -15.88 43.99 -27.39
C PHE A 682 -15.36 42.66 -27.94
N ASN A 683 -16.05 42.04 -28.91
CA ASN A 683 -15.60 40.81 -29.54
C ASN A 683 -14.63 41.11 -30.68
N HIS A 684 -13.55 40.33 -30.78
CA HIS A 684 -12.64 40.43 -31.90
C HIS A 684 -13.05 39.43 -32.99
N CYS A 685 -13.59 39.96 -34.09
CA CYS A 685 -14.31 39.22 -35.12
C CYS A 685 -13.55 39.27 -36.47
N VAL A 686 -12.82 38.22 -36.83
CA VAL A 686 -11.91 38.25 -37.99
C VAL A 686 -11.95 36.96 -38.81
N GLY A 687 -12.00 37.11 -40.14
CA GLY A 687 -11.75 36.02 -41.11
C GLY A 687 -12.91 35.07 -41.36
N ASN A 688 -14.03 35.21 -40.65
CA ASN A 688 -15.24 34.42 -40.88
C ASN A 688 -15.79 34.64 -42.31
N ALA A 689 -16.55 33.69 -42.88
CA ALA A 689 -16.94 33.73 -44.29
C ALA A 689 -17.78 34.97 -44.66
N GLN A 690 -18.70 35.40 -43.80
CA GLN A 690 -19.48 36.64 -43.97
C GLN A 690 -19.03 37.76 -43.03
N ASN A 691 -18.11 37.47 -42.09
CA ASN A 691 -17.49 38.38 -41.11
C ASN A 691 -18.32 39.63 -40.75
N THR A 692 -19.54 39.44 -40.24
CA THR A 692 -20.44 40.50 -39.75
C THR A 692 -21.33 39.92 -38.65
N LEU A 693 -21.85 40.74 -37.74
CA LEU A 693 -22.96 40.29 -36.88
C LEU A 693 -24.21 40.12 -37.76
N ASN A 694 -24.89 38.98 -37.64
CA ASN A 694 -26.13 38.72 -38.36
C ASN A 694 -27.28 38.52 -37.37
N LEU A 695 -27.98 39.62 -37.05
CA LEU A 695 -29.04 39.68 -36.05
C LEU A 695 -30.39 39.88 -36.75
N THR A 696 -31.07 38.79 -37.09
CA THR A 696 -32.32 38.81 -37.86
C THR A 696 -33.56 38.79 -36.99
N GLY A 697 -33.44 38.35 -35.73
CA GLY A 697 -34.54 38.38 -34.77
C GLY A 697 -34.90 39.79 -34.31
N THR A 698 -36.03 39.93 -33.61
CA THR A 698 -36.46 41.21 -33.04
C THR A 698 -35.44 41.68 -32.00
N GLN A 699 -35.02 42.95 -32.08
CA GLN A 699 -34.02 43.53 -31.19
C GLN A 699 -34.65 44.59 -30.30
N THR A 700 -34.60 44.40 -28.98
CA THR A 700 -35.06 45.36 -27.98
C THR A 700 -33.91 45.67 -27.02
N ARG A 701 -33.39 46.91 -27.07
CA ARG A 701 -32.27 47.37 -26.22
C ARG A 701 -31.02 46.46 -26.35
N VAL A 702 -30.66 46.14 -27.59
CA VAL A 702 -29.46 45.37 -27.93
C VAL A 702 -28.28 46.31 -28.16
N THR A 703 -27.12 46.02 -27.58
CA THR A 703 -25.87 46.79 -27.77
C THR A 703 -24.84 45.97 -28.53
N THR A 704 -24.09 46.61 -29.43
CA THR A 704 -23.08 45.97 -30.30
C THR A 704 -21.75 46.73 -30.34
N LEU A 705 -21.36 47.31 -29.20
CA LEU A 705 -20.27 48.28 -29.11
C LEU A 705 -18.90 47.61 -29.37
N ASN A 706 -18.13 48.21 -30.28
CA ASN A 706 -16.71 47.92 -30.51
C ASN A 706 -16.39 46.43 -30.76
N ASN A 707 -16.79 45.91 -31.91
CA ASN A 707 -16.42 44.56 -32.36
C ASN A 707 -15.35 44.65 -33.46
N PRO A 708 -14.05 44.85 -33.14
CA PRO A 708 -13.03 45.09 -34.15
C PRO A 708 -12.92 43.94 -35.15
N GLY A 709 -12.77 44.30 -36.42
CA GLY A 709 -12.70 43.40 -37.57
C GLY A 709 -13.99 43.32 -38.38
N ILE A 710 -15.09 43.92 -37.91
CA ILE A 710 -16.38 44.05 -38.59
C ILE A 710 -16.94 45.47 -38.50
#